data_AF-A0A6L4WUS7-F1
#
_entry.id   AF-A0A6L4WUS7-F1
#
_cell.length_a   1.000
_cell.length_b   1.000
_cell.length_c   1.000
_cell.angle_alpha   90.00
_cell.angle_beta   90.00
_cell.angle_gamma   90.00
#
_symmetry.space_group_name_H-M   'P 1'
#
loop_
_entity.id
_entity.type
_entity.pdbx_description
1 polymer ?
#
loop_
_entity_poly.entity_id
_entity_poly.type
_entity_poly.pdbx_seq_one_letter_code
_entity_poly.pdbx_strand_id
1 'polypeptide(L)'
;MLKRLLLSLFLFTYVIAHNNPIHTHLTNEEENFIKNNPIIKVGAETDWPPFDFVENGEYKGFAKDHLDLIEKKSGLKFEYITDTWENLLLKTKNKEIDMLPCLSKSDTREEYLLFTKNYVTTRDYLFANENNKNINTIDDIKGKTVSVVKNYIQEEVFKKEYPSVKLYYVNNILEAMDAVVTNKADFTVANIALMNYHIKRYSVTGLQAKFHLGNNWSLLYMATRDDKPLLRNIIQKSLDLITVEEKNKITSKWLENKENKEKKPNNLNLSSKELEYINKNKTVIIANELDWIPYDYNEKGVAKGYVVDYMKLVFKKLNIEPLFITDQWSILYSDFKNGKIDILPVVSYNKKREDIMDFTQSYLSQTLSIITKKSRTDIINSDDLVGKKIAMIKDWNSTKKYQEAYPDANIIEFENLKDIFDAIKDNFVDATIQNKFLASYYINKNYYEDLKIVSDISIKNFDEKLFVGVNENLKTLHAILQKAMSSVTRDEIKALEEKWINITKNIDFTSEEKYFIKNTKIKVTSTKTWAPYNFIDNNDNMKGISIDFWKYIVDKAKLQTEFLPKKTFIESIDSIKEKESDVVVGTSKTKERLNYSIFSDIYLKSPLGIATLQDKNFIKNASELLDKKIAVGKNYSAHKLLEEKYPNMNFVFVNDPKEGLEYLSNNKAYAYVDIMPVLTYNIKNLGYTNIKITGQTGIDFDLRFMLRDDYTILQSIINKVLNRMTYKEREEIYKEWINANYEEPYDYSLLLKVAAVFVIILFFVVYRNRQLLQYQKRLELAKKETEKSLNNFKTLIELNIAGILIIRDKKISYINDEAIKILKYNSKDELIYKEVSEIFQTEDSSNLCDVLISSDSSELNAISKTNNLIPVLLKGEAAEFDNLPSHIISMIDLTDIKNKEDLMLQQSKMASLGEMIGNIAHQWRQPLSSISTISSGLKLQKEYDQLTDKTFIESLDNITETTKFLSQTIDDFQNYIKEDKLKKEFNILNSIEKVLTLMKGSFTNSFITVENDLEGIIVNSYENELNQALLNILSNSKDALKNIDEEHRYIHIKSYKSSKYAVIEIIDNGGGIDEKIIKKVFEPYFTTKHKSQGTGLGLYMTHKILSDSMSGSINIENCSFNTYEKCTKVTLKIPL
;
A
#
# COMPACT_ATOMS: atom_id res chain seq x y z
N MET A 1 -72.56 -22.15 6.09
CA MET A 1 -71.62 -22.04 4.94
C MET A 1 -71.43 -20.61 4.43
N LEU A 2 -72.48 -19.79 4.29
CA LEU A 2 -72.38 -18.43 3.75
C LEU A 2 -71.52 -17.43 4.58
N LYS A 3 -71.52 -17.54 5.92
CA LYS A 3 -70.70 -16.68 6.82
C LYS A 3 -69.18 -16.98 6.78
N ARG A 4 -68.78 -18.20 6.39
CA ARG A 4 -67.35 -18.56 6.24
C ARG A 4 -66.81 -18.15 4.87
N LEU A 5 -67.65 -18.09 3.83
CA LEU A 5 -67.26 -17.64 2.49
C LEU A 5 -67.08 -16.11 2.41
N LEU A 6 -67.91 -15.36 3.15
CA LEU A 6 -67.78 -13.89 3.22
C LEU A 6 -66.57 -13.44 4.05
N LEU A 7 -66.18 -14.19 5.09
CA LEU A 7 -64.96 -13.90 5.85
C LEU A 7 -63.69 -14.23 5.07
N SER A 8 -63.72 -15.29 4.24
CA SER A 8 -62.57 -15.61 3.36
C SER A 8 -62.43 -14.64 2.20
N LEU A 9 -63.53 -14.09 1.64
CA LEU A 9 -63.45 -13.07 0.60
C LEU A 9 -62.95 -11.72 1.14
N PHE A 10 -63.34 -11.31 2.37
CA PHE A 10 -62.87 -10.06 2.96
C PHE A 10 -61.38 -10.11 3.36
N LEU A 11 -60.88 -11.27 3.80
CA LEU A 11 -59.45 -11.47 4.08
C LEU A 11 -58.60 -11.58 2.81
N PHE A 12 -59.15 -12.06 1.69
CA PHE A 12 -58.41 -12.12 0.42
C PHE A 12 -58.31 -10.76 -0.26
N THR A 13 -59.29 -9.86 -0.10
CA THR A 13 -59.20 -8.48 -0.61
C THR A 13 -58.35 -7.55 0.27
N TYR A 14 -58.16 -7.86 1.55
CA TYR A 14 -57.30 -7.03 2.43
C TYR A 14 -55.80 -7.34 2.25
N VAL A 15 -55.44 -8.57 1.84
CA VAL A 15 -54.04 -8.99 1.68
C VAL A 15 -53.45 -8.62 0.31
N ILE A 16 -54.29 -8.32 -0.70
CA ILE A 16 -53.81 -7.90 -2.03
C ILE A 16 -53.60 -6.38 -2.13
N ALA A 17 -54.08 -5.58 -1.16
CA ALA A 17 -54.01 -4.12 -1.23
C ALA A 17 -52.80 -3.48 -0.49
N HIS A 18 -51.95 -4.25 0.20
CA HIS A 18 -50.91 -3.68 1.10
C HIS A 18 -49.53 -4.36 1.01
N ASN A 19 -49.08 -4.70 -0.20
CA ASN A 19 -47.73 -5.24 -0.42
C ASN A 19 -46.91 -4.41 -1.42
N ASN A 20 -46.79 -3.11 -1.14
CA ASN A 20 -45.67 -2.31 -1.64
C ASN A 20 -45.20 -1.40 -0.49
N PRO A 21 -43.97 -1.59 0.06
CA PRO A 21 -43.48 -0.86 1.23
C PRO A 21 -43.23 0.64 0.98
N ILE A 22 -43.58 1.16 -0.20
CA ILE A 22 -43.47 2.58 -0.55
C ILE A 22 -44.74 3.38 -0.25
N HIS A 23 -45.93 2.76 -0.26
CA HIS A 23 -47.19 3.48 -0.05
C HIS A 23 -47.31 4.14 1.32
N THR A 24 -46.60 3.64 2.33
CA THR A 24 -46.58 4.26 3.68
C THR A 24 -45.64 5.47 3.80
N HIS A 25 -44.87 5.79 2.76
CA HIS A 25 -43.87 6.87 2.76
C HIS A 25 -44.06 7.93 1.65
N LEU A 26 -44.98 7.71 0.71
CA LEU A 26 -45.33 8.68 -0.33
C LEU A 26 -46.48 9.59 0.09
N THR A 27 -46.44 10.82 -0.39
CA THR A 27 -47.56 11.77 -0.32
C THR A 27 -48.61 11.41 -1.37
N ASN A 28 -49.85 11.88 -1.18
CA ASN A 28 -50.93 11.66 -2.15
C ASN A 28 -50.59 12.16 -3.57
N GLU A 29 -49.81 13.26 -3.68
CA GLU A 29 -49.34 13.78 -4.96
C GLU A 29 -48.34 12.84 -5.64
N GLU A 30 -47.38 12.30 -4.90
CA GLU A 30 -46.39 11.34 -5.40
C GLU A 30 -47.06 10.02 -5.81
N GLU A 31 -48.03 9.54 -5.03
CA GLU A 31 -48.80 8.35 -5.40
C GLU A 31 -49.59 8.56 -6.69
N ASN A 32 -50.25 9.71 -6.84
CA ASN A 32 -50.99 10.03 -8.05
C ASN A 32 -50.06 10.17 -9.26
N PHE A 33 -48.87 10.74 -9.07
CA PHE A 33 -47.84 10.79 -10.11
C PHE A 33 -47.47 9.39 -10.60
N ILE A 34 -47.24 8.43 -9.70
CA ILE A 34 -46.90 7.06 -10.06
C ILE A 34 -48.11 6.33 -10.67
N LYS A 35 -49.32 6.49 -10.12
CA LYS A 35 -50.57 5.88 -10.63
C LYS A 35 -50.88 6.30 -12.06
N ASN A 36 -50.47 7.49 -12.47
CA ASN A 36 -50.60 7.95 -13.86
C ASN A 36 -49.59 7.28 -14.82
N ASN A 37 -48.79 6.32 -14.35
CA ASN A 37 -47.78 5.54 -15.10
C ASN A 37 -46.88 6.39 -16.01
N PRO A 38 -46.19 7.43 -15.49
CA PRO A 38 -45.30 8.24 -16.28
C PRO A 38 -44.10 7.40 -16.71
N ILE A 39 -43.79 7.45 -18.00
CA ILE A 39 -42.53 6.92 -18.54
C ILE A 39 -41.46 7.97 -18.28
N ILE A 40 -40.47 7.63 -17.47
CA ILE A 40 -39.38 8.52 -17.10
C ILE A 40 -38.20 8.26 -18.03
N LYS A 41 -37.80 9.27 -18.81
CA LYS A 41 -36.66 9.17 -19.72
C LYS A 41 -35.36 9.37 -18.95
N VAL A 42 -34.55 8.32 -18.87
CA VAL A 42 -33.27 8.31 -18.15
C VAL A 42 -32.12 8.35 -19.14
N GLY A 43 -31.22 9.31 -19.00
CA GLY A 43 -29.98 9.35 -19.77
C GLY A 43 -29.00 8.31 -19.27
N ALA A 44 -28.48 7.46 -20.15
CA ALA A 44 -27.54 6.38 -19.82
C ALA A 44 -26.24 6.57 -20.60
N GLU A 45 -25.13 6.81 -19.90
CA GLU A 45 -23.83 7.02 -20.54
C GLU A 45 -23.32 5.73 -21.21
N THR A 46 -22.60 5.88 -22.32
CA THR A 46 -22.11 4.73 -23.09
C THR A 46 -20.80 4.14 -22.58
N ASP A 47 -19.97 4.91 -21.89
CA ASP A 47 -18.54 4.65 -21.76
C ASP A 47 -17.94 4.98 -20.38
N TRP A 48 -18.73 4.80 -19.31
CA TRP A 48 -18.27 5.01 -17.93
C TRP A 48 -18.37 3.77 -17.01
N PRO A 49 -17.76 2.62 -17.37
CA PRO A 49 -17.78 1.42 -16.55
C PRO A 49 -16.94 1.57 -15.27
N PRO A 50 -17.28 0.93 -14.15
CA PRO A 50 -18.44 0.06 -13.93
C PRO A 50 -19.72 0.83 -13.52
N PHE A 51 -19.74 2.17 -13.63
CA PHE A 51 -20.82 3.00 -13.09
C PHE A 51 -22.03 3.12 -14.01
N ASP A 52 -21.81 3.58 -15.25
CA ASP A 52 -22.86 3.89 -16.22
C ASP A 52 -22.34 3.63 -17.64
N PHE A 53 -22.70 2.50 -18.26
CA PHE A 53 -22.12 2.14 -19.57
C PHE A 53 -23.02 1.21 -20.39
N VAL A 54 -22.72 1.10 -21.68
CA VAL A 54 -23.39 0.16 -22.59
C VAL A 54 -22.40 -0.89 -23.06
N GLU A 55 -22.76 -2.17 -22.90
CA GLU A 55 -21.95 -3.29 -23.37
C GLU A 55 -22.81 -4.26 -24.18
N ASN A 56 -22.35 -4.57 -25.40
CA ASN A 56 -23.06 -5.40 -26.37
C ASN A 56 -24.49 -4.90 -26.68
N GLY A 57 -24.69 -3.58 -26.68
CA GLY A 57 -25.99 -2.94 -26.91
C GLY A 57 -26.91 -2.92 -25.69
N GLU A 58 -26.49 -3.47 -24.55
CA GLU A 58 -27.28 -3.48 -23.31
C GLU A 58 -26.75 -2.44 -22.31
N TYR A 59 -27.66 -1.65 -21.74
CA TYR A 59 -27.35 -0.71 -20.66
C TYR A 59 -27.07 -1.45 -19.36
N LYS A 60 -25.89 -1.22 -18.76
CA LYS A 60 -25.36 -1.92 -17.59
C LYS A 60 -24.63 -0.93 -16.66
N GLY A 61 -24.41 -1.38 -15.43
CA GLY A 61 -23.55 -0.69 -14.48
C GLY A 61 -24.20 -0.52 -13.12
N PHE A 62 -23.42 0.11 -12.23
CA PHE A 62 -23.83 0.43 -10.87
C PHE A 62 -25.13 1.25 -10.82
N ALA A 63 -25.27 2.23 -11.72
CA ALA A 63 -26.44 3.09 -11.81
C ALA A 63 -27.69 2.32 -12.26
N LYS A 64 -27.56 1.46 -13.29
CA LYS A 64 -28.64 0.60 -13.77
C LYS A 64 -29.19 -0.32 -12.68
N ASP A 65 -28.32 -0.98 -11.92
CA ASP A 65 -28.76 -1.87 -10.84
C ASP A 65 -29.50 -1.09 -9.73
N HIS A 66 -29.17 0.19 -9.49
CA HIS A 66 -29.92 1.04 -8.57
C HIS A 66 -31.27 1.45 -9.15
N LEU A 67 -31.33 1.78 -10.44
CA LEU A 67 -32.59 2.08 -11.13
C LEU A 67 -33.55 0.88 -11.10
N ASP A 68 -33.06 -0.35 -11.24
CA ASP A 68 -33.87 -1.56 -11.12
C ASP A 68 -34.51 -1.71 -9.72
N LEU A 69 -33.76 -1.38 -8.67
CA LEU A 69 -34.31 -1.36 -7.30
C LEU A 69 -35.28 -0.21 -7.10
N ILE A 70 -35.02 0.95 -7.68
CA ILE A 70 -35.92 2.11 -7.62
C ILE A 70 -37.23 1.79 -8.34
N GLU A 71 -37.18 1.21 -9.54
CA GLU A 71 -38.37 0.75 -10.28
C GLU A 71 -39.16 -0.28 -9.45
N LYS A 72 -38.47 -1.27 -8.87
CA LYS A 72 -39.12 -2.29 -8.02
C LYS A 72 -39.80 -1.71 -6.79
N LYS A 73 -39.18 -0.72 -6.14
CA LYS A 73 -39.72 -0.15 -4.90
C LYS A 73 -40.80 0.89 -5.20
N SER A 74 -40.57 1.80 -6.15
CA SER A 74 -41.48 2.92 -6.45
C SER A 74 -42.62 2.56 -7.39
N GLY A 75 -42.43 1.60 -8.29
CA GLY A 75 -43.35 1.37 -9.40
C GLY A 75 -43.17 2.32 -10.59
N LEU A 76 -42.17 3.23 -10.57
CA LEU A 76 -41.81 4.05 -11.73
C LEU A 76 -41.34 3.17 -12.90
N LYS A 77 -41.53 3.66 -14.13
CA LYS A 77 -41.06 3.02 -15.35
C LYS A 77 -40.01 3.86 -16.04
N PHE A 78 -38.89 3.24 -16.40
CA PHE A 78 -37.76 3.92 -17.03
C PHE A 78 -37.62 3.54 -18.51
N GLU A 79 -37.39 4.55 -19.34
CA GLU A 79 -36.95 4.43 -20.72
C GLU A 79 -35.52 4.96 -20.82
N TYR A 80 -34.58 4.14 -21.27
CA TYR A 80 -33.16 4.48 -21.30
C TYR A 80 -32.76 5.09 -22.65
N ILE A 81 -32.25 6.31 -22.62
CA ILE A 81 -31.69 7.00 -23.79
C ILE A 81 -30.17 6.94 -23.66
N THR A 82 -29.52 6.15 -24.53
CA THR A 82 -28.07 5.95 -24.50
C THR A 82 -27.36 6.93 -25.43
N ASP A 83 -26.34 7.63 -24.93
CA ASP A 83 -25.52 8.55 -25.71
C ASP A 83 -24.21 8.89 -24.98
N THR A 84 -23.35 9.68 -25.62
CA THR A 84 -22.18 10.29 -24.97
C THR A 84 -22.61 11.29 -23.90
N TRP A 85 -21.80 11.46 -22.85
CA TRP A 85 -22.10 12.38 -21.74
C TRP A 85 -22.46 13.80 -22.17
N GLU A 86 -21.73 14.36 -23.14
CA GLU A 86 -22.00 15.69 -23.68
C GLU A 86 -23.40 15.79 -24.28
N ASN A 87 -23.80 14.81 -25.09
CA ASN A 87 -25.12 14.77 -25.69
C ASN A 87 -26.22 14.54 -24.65
N LEU A 88 -25.97 13.71 -23.62
CA LEU A 88 -26.94 13.49 -22.54
C LEU A 88 -27.20 14.78 -21.77
N LEU A 89 -26.16 15.55 -21.43
CA LEU A 89 -26.33 16.85 -20.78
C LEU A 89 -27.13 17.84 -21.64
N LEU A 90 -26.84 17.92 -22.94
CA LEU A 90 -27.58 18.77 -23.89
C LEU A 90 -29.06 18.35 -23.98
N LYS A 91 -29.34 17.05 -24.13
CA LYS A 91 -30.69 16.49 -24.16
C LYS A 91 -31.46 16.75 -22.86
N THR A 92 -30.79 16.68 -21.70
CA THR A 92 -31.42 17.03 -20.42
C THR A 92 -31.78 18.52 -20.35
N LYS A 93 -30.88 19.42 -20.78
CA LYS A 93 -31.16 20.87 -20.88
C LYS A 93 -32.32 21.18 -21.84
N ASN A 94 -32.36 20.47 -22.97
CA ASN A 94 -33.44 20.58 -23.97
C ASN A 94 -34.74 19.87 -23.56
N LYS A 95 -34.82 19.34 -22.34
CA LYS A 95 -36.00 18.67 -21.78
C LYS A 95 -36.37 17.35 -22.49
N GLU A 96 -35.46 16.74 -23.24
CA GLU A 96 -35.63 15.44 -23.89
C GLU A 96 -35.40 14.27 -22.92
N ILE A 97 -34.60 14.50 -21.87
CA ILE A 97 -34.31 13.56 -20.77
C ILE A 97 -34.84 14.14 -19.46
N ASP A 98 -35.41 13.28 -18.62
CA ASP A 98 -36.03 13.66 -17.36
C ASP A 98 -35.09 13.55 -16.17
N MET A 99 -34.16 12.60 -16.21
CA MET A 99 -33.19 12.38 -15.14
C MET A 99 -31.87 11.78 -15.65
N LEU A 100 -30.82 12.06 -14.89
CA LEU A 100 -29.48 11.48 -15.04
C LEU A 100 -29.18 10.65 -13.79
N PRO A 101 -28.81 9.37 -13.95
CA PRO A 101 -28.76 8.43 -12.83
C PRO A 101 -27.43 8.40 -12.11
N CYS A 102 -26.36 8.97 -12.68
CA CYS A 102 -25.02 8.88 -12.13
C CYS A 102 -24.20 10.11 -12.53
N LEU A 103 -24.06 11.08 -11.63
CA LEU A 103 -23.33 12.30 -11.92
C LEU A 103 -22.83 12.99 -10.64
N SER A 104 -21.77 13.77 -10.79
CA SER A 104 -21.32 14.70 -9.75
C SER A 104 -22.11 16.00 -9.76
N LYS A 105 -22.28 16.57 -8.57
CA LYS A 105 -22.93 17.86 -8.35
C LYS A 105 -21.96 19.02 -8.67
N SER A 106 -22.42 20.06 -9.35
CA SER A 106 -21.67 21.30 -9.58
C SER A 106 -22.58 22.53 -9.55
N ASP A 107 -22.00 23.70 -9.29
CA ASP A 107 -22.71 24.99 -9.24
C ASP A 107 -23.50 25.23 -10.54
N THR A 108 -22.89 24.94 -11.69
CA THR A 108 -23.50 25.13 -13.02
C THR A 108 -24.65 24.17 -13.31
N ARG A 109 -24.61 22.96 -12.72
CA ARG A 109 -25.65 21.93 -12.90
C ARG A 109 -26.84 22.16 -11.98
N GLU A 110 -26.64 22.76 -10.81
CA GLU A 110 -27.74 23.12 -9.89
C GLU A 110 -28.68 24.18 -10.46
N GLU A 111 -28.26 24.93 -11.48
CA GLU A 111 -29.11 25.92 -12.16
C GLU A 111 -30.32 25.29 -12.87
N TYR A 112 -30.23 24.01 -13.28
CA TYR A 112 -31.28 23.32 -14.05
C TYR A 112 -31.56 21.88 -13.61
N LEU A 113 -30.92 21.41 -12.52
CA LEU A 113 -31.10 20.06 -11.97
C LEU A 113 -31.32 20.07 -10.46
N LEU A 114 -32.18 19.15 -10.01
CA LEU A 114 -32.40 18.83 -8.60
C LEU A 114 -31.72 17.52 -8.25
N PHE A 115 -30.79 17.57 -7.30
CA PHE A 115 -30.00 16.43 -6.87
C PHE A 115 -30.63 15.69 -5.69
N THR A 116 -30.48 14.37 -5.66
CA THR A 116 -30.72 13.54 -4.46
C THR A 116 -29.61 13.77 -3.41
N LYS A 117 -29.67 13.07 -2.28
CA LYS A 117 -28.48 12.82 -1.45
C LYS A 117 -27.50 11.95 -2.24
N ASN A 118 -26.20 12.06 -1.95
CA ASN A 118 -25.22 11.19 -2.58
C ASN A 118 -25.51 9.75 -2.16
N TYR A 119 -25.55 8.85 -3.14
CA TYR A 119 -25.82 7.43 -2.90
C TYR A 119 -24.56 6.57 -3.06
N VAL A 120 -23.48 7.15 -3.61
CA VAL A 120 -22.15 6.55 -3.72
C VAL A 120 -21.08 7.59 -3.42
N THR A 121 -20.06 7.16 -2.70
CA THR A 121 -18.79 7.87 -2.61
C THR A 121 -17.73 7.05 -3.33
N THR A 122 -17.16 7.64 -4.36
CA THR A 122 -16.08 7.05 -5.13
C THR A 122 -14.74 7.59 -4.65
N ARG A 123 -13.65 7.31 -5.37
CA ARG A 123 -12.29 7.77 -5.04
C ARG A 123 -11.54 8.08 -6.31
N ASP A 124 -11.24 9.34 -6.50
CA ASP A 124 -10.49 9.81 -7.66
C ASP A 124 -9.00 9.86 -7.35
N TYR A 125 -8.21 9.43 -8.32
CA TYR A 125 -6.76 9.40 -8.24
C TYR A 125 -6.16 10.16 -9.40
N LEU A 126 -5.00 10.76 -9.13
CA LEU A 126 -4.13 11.22 -10.19
C LEU A 126 -3.38 10.02 -10.76
N PHE A 127 -3.51 9.79 -12.06
CA PHE A 127 -2.77 8.78 -12.80
C PHE A 127 -1.69 9.44 -13.64
N ALA A 128 -0.49 8.86 -13.57
CA ALA A 128 0.68 9.32 -14.31
C ALA A 128 1.35 8.15 -15.02
N ASN A 129 2.22 8.47 -15.97
CA ASN A 129 3.12 7.48 -16.54
C ASN A 129 4.02 6.89 -15.44
N GLU A 130 4.34 5.59 -15.49
CA GLU A 130 5.19 4.90 -14.50
C GLU A 130 6.55 5.57 -14.30
N ASN A 131 7.09 6.15 -15.37
CA ASN A 131 8.37 6.86 -15.35
C ASN A 131 8.33 8.18 -14.55
N ASN A 132 7.14 8.66 -14.19
CA ASN A 132 6.97 9.91 -13.44
C ASN A 132 6.95 9.63 -11.92
N LYS A 133 8.14 9.46 -11.30
CA LYS A 133 8.32 9.00 -9.91
C LYS A 133 8.21 10.11 -8.82
N ASN A 134 8.17 11.40 -9.17
CA ASN A 134 8.41 12.51 -8.22
C ASN A 134 7.17 13.33 -7.81
N ILE A 135 6.02 12.69 -7.55
CA ILE A 135 4.76 13.42 -7.32
C ILE A 135 3.97 12.76 -6.21
N ASN A 136 3.80 13.49 -5.11
CA ASN A 136 3.15 12.97 -3.90
C ASN A 136 1.99 13.86 -3.44
N THR A 137 1.83 15.07 -4.00
CA THR A 137 0.82 16.04 -3.60
C THR A 137 0.15 16.71 -4.79
N ILE A 138 -1.02 17.31 -4.56
CA ILE A 138 -1.75 18.08 -5.58
C ILE A 138 -1.05 19.38 -5.98
N ASP A 139 -0.15 19.89 -5.13
CA ASP A 139 0.63 21.08 -5.47
C ASP A 139 1.73 20.80 -6.50
N ASP A 140 2.17 19.54 -6.60
CA ASP A 140 3.23 19.11 -7.52
C ASP A 140 2.80 19.15 -9.00
N ILE A 141 1.48 19.26 -9.28
CA ILE A 141 0.94 19.32 -10.65
C ILE A 141 0.76 20.77 -11.16
N LYS A 142 1.12 21.80 -10.38
CA LYS A 142 1.04 23.20 -10.83
C LYS A 142 1.91 23.42 -12.08
N GLY A 143 1.31 23.99 -13.13
CA GLY A 143 1.98 24.24 -14.41
C GLY A 143 2.11 23.02 -15.34
N LYS A 144 1.62 21.85 -14.91
CA LYS A 144 1.63 20.60 -15.70
C LYS A 144 0.36 20.45 -16.53
N THR A 145 0.41 19.54 -17.50
CA THR A 145 -0.70 19.24 -18.40
C THR A 145 -1.51 18.07 -17.87
N VAL A 146 -2.78 18.29 -17.55
CA VAL A 146 -3.70 17.23 -17.11
C VAL A 146 -4.73 16.99 -18.22
N SER A 147 -4.82 15.76 -18.71
CA SER A 147 -5.89 15.37 -19.62
C SER A 147 -7.20 15.21 -18.85
N VAL A 148 -8.25 15.83 -19.37
CA VAL A 148 -9.58 15.83 -18.75
C VAL A 148 -10.63 15.61 -19.83
N VAL A 149 -11.61 14.74 -19.53
CA VAL A 149 -12.77 14.53 -20.40
C VAL A 149 -13.65 15.77 -20.37
N LYS A 150 -14.04 16.28 -21.54
CA LYS A 150 -14.87 17.48 -21.65
C LYS A 150 -16.18 17.33 -20.87
N ASN A 151 -16.60 18.41 -20.21
CA ASN A 151 -17.85 18.50 -19.44
C ASN A 151 -17.94 17.55 -18.24
N TYR A 152 -16.84 16.91 -17.84
CA TYR A 152 -16.75 16.17 -16.58
C TYR A 152 -16.45 17.13 -15.41
N ILE A 153 -16.77 16.70 -14.18
CA ILE A 153 -16.62 17.55 -12.99
C ILE A 153 -15.17 18.02 -12.77
N GLN A 154 -14.20 17.17 -13.12
CA GLN A 154 -12.78 17.47 -12.98
C GLN A 154 -12.41 18.74 -13.76
N GLU A 155 -13.07 19.03 -14.89
CA GLU A 155 -12.84 20.26 -15.66
C GLU A 155 -13.18 21.52 -14.85
N GLU A 156 -14.38 21.55 -14.25
CA GLU A 156 -14.84 22.68 -13.44
C GLU A 156 -13.97 22.86 -12.20
N VAL A 157 -13.61 21.76 -11.53
CA VAL A 157 -12.78 21.79 -10.33
C VAL A 157 -11.36 22.27 -10.64
N PHE A 158 -10.73 21.77 -11.70
CA PHE A 158 -9.40 22.26 -12.10
C PHE A 158 -9.41 23.75 -12.47
N LYS A 159 -10.45 24.21 -13.18
CA LYS A 159 -10.60 25.64 -13.52
C LYS A 159 -10.76 26.53 -12.29
N LYS A 160 -11.51 26.06 -11.27
CA LYS A 160 -11.83 26.84 -10.06
C LYS A 160 -10.72 26.79 -9.01
N GLU A 161 -10.22 25.61 -8.69
CA GLU A 161 -9.31 25.39 -7.56
C GLU A 161 -7.83 25.37 -7.96
N TYR A 162 -7.52 25.03 -9.22
CA TYR A 162 -6.14 24.85 -9.71
C TYR A 162 -5.89 25.53 -11.08
N PRO A 163 -6.13 26.84 -11.21
CA PRO A 163 -6.08 27.55 -12.50
C PRO A 163 -4.69 27.58 -13.16
N SER A 164 -3.63 27.21 -12.43
CA SER A 164 -2.26 27.09 -12.96
C SER A 164 -2.01 25.78 -13.72
N VAL A 165 -2.94 24.82 -13.68
CA VAL A 165 -2.86 23.55 -14.42
C VAL A 165 -3.31 23.76 -15.87
N LYS A 166 -2.58 23.19 -16.84
CA LYS A 166 -2.95 23.22 -18.26
C LYS A 166 -3.88 22.04 -18.55
N LEU A 167 -5.06 22.30 -19.09
CA LEU A 167 -6.02 21.23 -19.41
C LEU A 167 -5.86 20.76 -20.87
N TYR A 168 -5.69 19.46 -21.05
CA TYR A 168 -5.73 18.79 -22.35
C TYR A 168 -7.08 18.09 -22.52
N TYR A 169 -7.96 18.65 -23.35
CA TYR A 169 -9.32 18.17 -23.48
C TYR A 169 -9.39 16.92 -24.37
N VAL A 170 -10.04 15.88 -23.87
CA VAL A 170 -10.32 14.63 -24.59
C VAL A 170 -11.82 14.33 -24.59
N ASN A 171 -12.26 13.42 -25.47
CA ASN A 171 -13.69 13.12 -25.60
C ASN A 171 -14.14 11.95 -24.71
N ASN A 172 -13.22 11.08 -24.27
CA ASN A 172 -13.52 9.93 -23.42
C ASN A 172 -12.31 9.54 -22.56
N ILE A 173 -12.53 8.65 -21.58
CA ILE A 173 -11.46 8.24 -20.65
C ILE A 173 -10.31 7.49 -21.32
N LEU A 174 -10.57 6.72 -22.39
CA LEU A 174 -9.54 5.98 -23.11
C LEU A 174 -8.56 6.93 -23.82
N GLU A 175 -9.07 8.02 -24.40
CA GLU A 175 -8.23 9.09 -24.95
C GLU A 175 -7.43 9.82 -23.86
N ALA A 176 -7.98 9.98 -22.65
CA ALA A 176 -7.27 10.55 -21.50
C ALA A 176 -6.10 9.63 -21.07
N MET A 177 -6.36 8.33 -20.97
CA MET A 177 -5.33 7.33 -20.70
C MET A 177 -4.24 7.34 -21.77
N ASP A 178 -4.61 7.34 -23.05
CA ASP A 178 -3.66 7.41 -24.18
C ASP A 178 -2.84 8.69 -24.14
N ALA A 179 -3.44 9.83 -23.81
CA ALA A 179 -2.72 11.10 -23.71
C ALA A 179 -1.59 11.04 -22.68
N VAL A 180 -1.79 10.36 -21.55
CA VAL A 180 -0.75 10.18 -20.52
C VAL A 180 0.30 9.15 -20.94
N VAL A 181 -0.12 8.01 -21.49
CA VAL A 181 0.80 6.96 -21.96
C VAL A 181 1.70 7.49 -23.09
N THR A 182 1.17 8.33 -23.97
CA THR A 182 1.88 8.93 -25.11
C THR A 182 2.57 10.26 -24.77
N ASN A 183 2.57 10.68 -23.50
CA ASN A 183 3.14 11.94 -23.02
C ASN A 183 2.56 13.21 -23.70
N LYS A 184 1.35 13.14 -24.26
CA LYS A 184 0.57 14.33 -24.68
C LYS A 184 0.03 15.11 -23.48
N ALA A 185 -0.21 14.42 -22.37
CA ALA A 185 -0.51 14.98 -21.06
C ALA A 185 0.43 14.36 -20.01
N ASP A 186 0.75 15.11 -18.96
CA ASP A 186 1.56 14.60 -17.85
C ASP A 186 0.74 13.65 -16.94
N PHE A 187 -0.56 13.97 -16.76
CA PHE A 187 -1.48 13.26 -15.87
C PHE A 187 -2.88 13.15 -16.43
N THR A 188 -3.65 12.20 -15.91
CA THR A 188 -5.11 12.19 -16.02
C THR A 188 -5.70 12.02 -14.63
N VAL A 189 -6.89 12.56 -14.41
CA VAL A 189 -7.66 12.28 -13.19
C VAL A 189 -8.83 11.40 -13.54
N ALA A 190 -8.98 10.31 -12.80
CA ALA A 190 -10.12 9.44 -12.97
C ALA A 190 -10.41 8.65 -11.70
N ASN A 191 -11.59 8.05 -11.69
CA ASN A 191 -11.94 7.10 -10.66
C ASN A 191 -11.09 5.83 -10.75
N ILE A 192 -10.62 5.30 -9.61
CA ILE A 192 -9.79 4.08 -9.59
C ILE A 192 -10.52 2.84 -10.13
N ALA A 193 -11.83 2.70 -9.92
CA ALA A 193 -12.59 1.55 -10.42
C ALA A 193 -12.75 1.62 -11.94
N LEU A 194 -13.02 2.81 -12.48
CA LEU A 194 -13.01 3.08 -13.93
C LEU A 194 -11.65 2.76 -14.53
N MET A 195 -10.58 3.28 -13.93
CA MET A 195 -9.23 3.08 -14.43
C MET A 195 -8.83 1.59 -14.38
N ASN A 196 -9.08 0.90 -13.28
CA ASN A 196 -8.80 -0.54 -13.15
C ASN A 196 -9.61 -1.37 -14.15
N TYR A 197 -10.87 -1.01 -14.39
CA TYR A 197 -11.69 -1.68 -15.40
C TYR A 197 -11.04 -1.56 -16.78
N HIS A 198 -10.61 -0.36 -17.18
CA HIS A 198 -9.98 -0.14 -18.48
C HIS A 198 -8.56 -0.71 -18.57
N ILE A 199 -7.71 -0.54 -17.56
CA ILE A 199 -6.37 -1.13 -17.49
C ILE A 199 -6.48 -2.65 -17.64
N LYS A 200 -7.40 -3.29 -16.92
CA LYS A 200 -7.59 -4.73 -17.01
C LYS A 200 -8.15 -5.16 -18.35
N ARG A 201 -9.19 -4.50 -18.84
CA ARG A 201 -9.89 -4.87 -20.07
C ARG A 201 -9.02 -4.68 -21.31
N TYR A 202 -8.22 -3.63 -21.35
CA TYR A 202 -7.43 -3.25 -22.53
C TYR A 202 -5.93 -3.49 -22.34
N SER A 203 -5.52 -4.07 -21.21
CA SER A 203 -4.12 -4.34 -20.86
C SER A 203 -3.21 -3.13 -21.01
N VAL A 204 -3.72 -1.95 -20.63
CA VAL A 204 -2.96 -0.70 -20.73
C VAL A 204 -1.83 -0.74 -19.70
N THR A 205 -0.59 -0.72 -20.17
CA THR A 205 0.62 -0.67 -19.34
C THR A 205 1.15 0.77 -19.26
N GLY A 206 2.00 1.04 -18.27
CA GLY A 206 2.64 2.36 -18.16
C GLY A 206 1.81 3.42 -17.44
N LEU A 207 0.67 3.09 -16.81
CA LEU A 207 -0.15 3.99 -15.99
C LEU A 207 -0.16 3.55 -14.52
N GLN A 208 0.13 4.49 -13.62
CA GLN A 208 0.09 4.25 -12.17
C GLN A 208 -0.70 5.33 -11.44
N ALA A 209 -1.49 4.90 -10.46
CA ALA A 209 -2.10 5.80 -9.47
C ALA A 209 -0.99 6.36 -8.57
N LYS A 210 -0.91 7.69 -8.42
CA LYS A 210 0.09 8.34 -7.57
C LYS A 210 -0.46 8.65 -6.18
N PHE A 211 -1.53 9.41 -6.09
CA PHE A 211 -2.20 9.70 -4.81
C PHE A 211 -3.69 9.98 -5.00
N HIS A 212 -4.42 9.86 -3.89
CA HIS A 212 -5.86 10.08 -3.82
C HIS A 212 -6.18 11.57 -3.75
N LEU A 213 -7.09 12.03 -4.58
CA LEU A 213 -7.65 13.38 -4.55
C LEU A 213 -8.78 13.39 -3.52
N GLY A 214 -8.79 14.35 -2.59
CA GLY A 214 -9.65 14.36 -1.41
C GLY A 214 -11.16 14.10 -1.69
N ASN A 215 -11.92 13.75 -0.64
CA ASN A 215 -13.28 13.20 -0.75
C ASN A 215 -14.31 14.10 -1.46
N ASN A 216 -14.05 15.39 -1.63
CA ASN A 216 -15.00 16.33 -2.24
C ASN A 216 -15.17 16.12 -3.76
N TRP A 217 -14.25 15.44 -4.42
CA TRP A 217 -14.28 15.22 -5.88
C TRP A 217 -15.15 14.01 -6.27
N SER A 218 -15.58 13.23 -5.28
CA SER A 218 -15.95 11.83 -5.51
C SER A 218 -17.34 11.47 -4.98
N LEU A 219 -18.28 12.41 -4.97
CA LEU A 219 -19.67 12.16 -4.58
C LEU A 219 -20.55 12.03 -5.82
N LEU A 220 -21.28 10.92 -5.93
CA LEU A 220 -22.22 10.66 -7.02
C LEU A 220 -23.66 10.71 -6.55
N TYR A 221 -24.48 11.33 -7.40
CA TYR A 221 -25.86 11.67 -7.16
C TYR A 221 -26.73 11.19 -8.31
N MET A 222 -28.03 11.07 -8.06
CA MET A 222 -29.04 11.09 -9.11
C MET A 222 -29.58 12.52 -9.22
N ALA A 223 -29.89 12.95 -10.43
CA ALA A 223 -30.44 14.27 -10.66
C ALA A 223 -31.64 14.20 -11.60
N THR A 224 -32.68 14.96 -11.27
CA THR A 224 -33.82 15.18 -12.16
C THR A 224 -33.81 16.62 -12.65
N ARG A 225 -34.57 16.90 -13.69
CA ARG A 225 -34.83 18.29 -14.10
C ARG A 225 -35.46 19.10 -12.97
N ASP A 226 -35.16 20.40 -12.93
CA ASP A 226 -35.63 21.37 -11.94
C ASP A 226 -37.15 21.56 -11.90
N ASP A 227 -37.82 21.44 -13.03
CA ASP A 227 -39.28 21.45 -13.14
C ASP A 227 -39.96 20.11 -12.74
N LYS A 228 -39.19 19.10 -12.28
CA LYS A 228 -39.68 17.80 -11.80
C LYS A 228 -39.31 17.49 -10.33
N PRO A 229 -39.62 18.38 -9.36
CA PRO A 229 -39.28 18.16 -7.94
C PRO A 229 -39.95 16.92 -7.34
N LEU A 230 -41.14 16.57 -7.83
CA LEU A 230 -41.90 15.40 -7.38
C LEU A 230 -41.16 14.09 -7.73
N LEU A 231 -40.61 13.99 -8.94
CA LEU A 231 -39.80 12.85 -9.37
C LEU A 231 -38.57 12.70 -8.48
N ARG A 232 -37.84 13.80 -8.22
CA ARG A 232 -36.67 13.80 -7.34
C ARG A 232 -37.00 13.24 -5.95
N ASN A 233 -38.13 13.66 -5.36
CA ASN A 233 -38.53 13.20 -4.04
C ASN A 233 -38.87 11.70 -4.03
N ILE A 234 -39.56 11.19 -5.06
CA ILE A 234 -39.83 9.76 -5.21
C ILE A 234 -38.52 8.96 -5.33
N ILE A 235 -37.58 9.43 -6.16
CA ILE A 235 -36.26 8.80 -6.30
C ILE A 235 -35.52 8.79 -4.96
N GLN A 236 -35.50 9.92 -4.24
CA GLN A 236 -34.85 10.02 -2.93
C GLN A 236 -35.44 9.03 -1.91
N LYS A 237 -36.77 8.97 -1.80
CA LYS A 237 -37.46 8.03 -0.91
C LYS A 237 -37.18 6.58 -1.30
N SER A 238 -37.10 6.30 -2.61
CA SER A 238 -36.76 4.97 -3.11
C SER A 238 -35.33 4.58 -2.76
N LEU A 239 -34.36 5.50 -2.89
CA LEU A 239 -32.97 5.30 -2.49
C LEU A 239 -32.82 5.08 -0.98
N ASP A 240 -33.60 5.79 -0.16
CA ASP A 240 -33.62 5.64 1.30
C ASP A 240 -34.18 4.28 1.73
N LEU A 241 -34.99 3.63 0.88
CA LEU A 241 -35.52 2.28 1.11
C LEU A 241 -34.64 1.16 0.54
N ILE A 242 -33.56 1.48 -0.18
CA ILE A 242 -32.57 0.48 -0.59
C ILE A 242 -31.79 0.06 0.66
N THR A 243 -31.87 -1.23 0.99
CA THR A 243 -31.24 -1.78 2.19
C THR A 243 -29.73 -1.81 2.06
N VAL A 244 -29.01 -1.89 3.19
CA VAL A 244 -27.55 -2.04 3.19
C VAL A 244 -27.12 -3.31 2.45
N GLU A 245 -27.90 -4.39 2.53
CA GLU A 245 -27.63 -5.64 1.79
C GLU A 245 -27.75 -5.45 0.27
N GLU A 246 -28.81 -4.78 -0.19
CA GLU A 246 -28.99 -4.44 -1.60
C GLU A 246 -27.84 -3.54 -2.10
N LYS A 247 -27.45 -2.51 -1.33
CA LYS A 247 -26.30 -1.64 -1.65
C LYS A 247 -25.00 -2.43 -1.70
N ASN A 248 -24.75 -3.33 -0.76
CA ASN A 248 -23.54 -4.16 -0.72
C ASN A 248 -23.49 -5.16 -1.89
N LYS A 249 -24.63 -5.72 -2.29
CA LYS A 249 -24.72 -6.61 -3.46
C LYS A 249 -24.34 -5.88 -4.75
N ILE A 250 -24.81 -4.65 -4.94
CA ILE A 250 -24.45 -3.84 -6.11
C ILE A 250 -22.97 -3.41 -6.03
N THR A 251 -22.51 -3.00 -4.85
CA THR A 251 -21.11 -2.56 -4.62
C THR A 251 -20.11 -3.69 -4.85
N SER A 252 -20.35 -4.88 -4.30
CA SER A 252 -19.50 -6.07 -4.51
C SER A 252 -19.48 -6.54 -5.97
N LYS A 253 -20.61 -6.40 -6.68
CA LYS A 253 -20.70 -6.74 -8.11
C LYS A 253 -19.83 -5.82 -8.99
N TRP A 254 -19.78 -4.52 -8.68
CA TRP A 254 -19.21 -3.51 -9.58
C TRP A 254 -17.92 -2.84 -9.11
N LEU A 255 -17.70 -2.67 -7.80
CA LEU A 255 -16.65 -1.80 -7.23
C LEU A 255 -15.61 -2.53 -6.36
N GLU A 256 -15.79 -3.82 -6.04
CA GLU A 256 -14.81 -4.59 -5.26
C GLU A 256 -13.76 -5.28 -6.13
N ASN A 257 -12.48 -4.95 -5.88
CA ASN A 257 -11.33 -5.61 -6.50
C ASN A 257 -11.06 -6.96 -5.82
N LYS A 258 -11.05 -8.04 -6.61
CA LYS A 258 -10.72 -9.41 -6.13
C LYS A 258 -9.31 -9.56 -5.55
N GLU A 259 -8.41 -8.58 -5.77
CA GLU A 259 -7.02 -8.60 -5.30
C GLU A 259 -6.81 -8.02 -3.89
N ASN A 260 -7.81 -7.32 -3.31
CA ASN A 260 -7.75 -6.80 -1.93
C ASN A 260 -8.63 -7.63 -0.96
N LYS A 261 -8.59 -8.96 -1.07
CA LYS A 261 -9.36 -9.87 -0.20
C LYS A 261 -8.85 -9.94 1.26
N GLU A 262 -7.74 -9.29 1.59
CA GLU A 262 -7.26 -9.21 2.96
C GLU A 262 -7.39 -7.80 3.51
N LYS A 263 -8.58 -7.51 4.08
CA LYS A 263 -8.91 -6.50 5.12
C LYS A 263 -10.23 -5.77 4.82
N LYS A 264 -11.36 -6.44 5.10
CA LYS A 264 -12.59 -5.84 5.66
C LYS A 264 -13.49 -6.95 6.23
N PRO A 265 -14.11 -6.78 7.41
CA PRO A 265 -15.01 -7.77 7.99
C PRO A 265 -16.34 -7.78 7.23
N ASN A 266 -16.82 -8.97 6.84
CA ASN A 266 -18.17 -9.16 6.29
C ASN A 266 -19.20 -8.81 7.37
N ASN A 267 -20.07 -7.83 7.14
CA ASN A 267 -21.18 -7.50 8.04
C ASN A 267 -22.24 -8.62 8.02
N LEU A 268 -22.24 -9.46 9.06
CA LEU A 268 -23.34 -10.35 9.38
C LEU A 268 -24.60 -9.53 9.73
N ASN A 269 -25.76 -9.91 9.18
CA ASN A 269 -27.04 -9.24 9.45
C ASN A 269 -27.61 -9.70 10.82
N LEU A 270 -27.09 -9.11 11.89
CA LEU A 270 -27.48 -9.38 13.27
C LEU A 270 -28.53 -8.37 13.73
N SER A 271 -29.55 -8.85 14.44
CA SER A 271 -30.57 -8.03 15.09
C SER A 271 -29.97 -7.22 16.24
N SER A 272 -30.66 -6.15 16.66
CA SER A 272 -30.20 -5.30 17.77
C SER A 272 -29.95 -6.07 19.07
N LYS A 273 -30.77 -7.10 19.36
CA LYS A 273 -30.59 -7.98 20.54
C LYS A 273 -29.36 -8.88 20.41
N GLU A 274 -29.05 -9.35 19.21
CA GLU A 274 -27.87 -10.18 18.94
C GLU A 274 -26.58 -9.34 18.98
N LEU A 275 -26.61 -8.12 18.45
CA LEU A 275 -25.49 -7.17 18.56
C LEU A 275 -25.21 -6.79 20.02
N GLU A 276 -26.25 -6.55 20.82
CA GLU A 276 -26.11 -6.29 22.25
C GLU A 276 -25.51 -7.50 22.99
N TYR A 277 -25.93 -8.72 22.65
CA TYR A 277 -25.38 -9.95 23.21
C TYR A 277 -23.88 -10.09 22.92
N ILE A 278 -23.44 -9.83 21.68
CA ILE A 278 -22.01 -9.87 21.30
C ILE A 278 -21.21 -8.80 22.01
N ASN A 279 -21.75 -7.57 22.11
CA ASN A 279 -21.05 -6.47 22.78
C ASN A 279 -20.90 -6.68 24.29
N LYS A 280 -21.82 -7.43 24.91
CA LYS A 280 -21.84 -7.71 26.35
C LYS A 280 -21.01 -8.95 26.73
N ASN A 281 -21.01 -9.99 25.90
CA ASN A 281 -20.34 -11.27 26.18
C ASN A 281 -19.07 -11.40 25.34
N LYS A 282 -17.92 -11.04 25.93
CA LYS A 282 -16.65 -10.97 25.19
C LYS A 282 -15.93 -12.31 24.95
N THR A 283 -16.27 -13.37 25.68
CA THR A 283 -15.54 -14.64 25.59
C THR A 283 -16.52 -15.78 25.40
N VAL A 284 -16.38 -16.51 24.30
CA VAL A 284 -17.12 -17.75 24.01
C VAL A 284 -16.16 -18.93 24.14
N ILE A 285 -16.52 -19.91 24.96
CA ILE A 285 -15.71 -21.07 25.29
C ILE A 285 -16.10 -22.25 24.39
N ILE A 286 -15.14 -22.76 23.62
CA ILE A 286 -15.31 -23.85 22.67
C ILE A 286 -14.47 -25.05 23.11
N ALA A 287 -15.06 -26.23 23.14
CA ALA A 287 -14.30 -27.47 23.37
C ALA A 287 -13.33 -27.75 22.22
N ASN A 288 -12.15 -28.30 22.52
CA ASN A 288 -11.18 -28.80 21.55
C ASN A 288 -10.70 -30.19 21.99
N GLU A 289 -10.93 -31.20 21.17
CA GLU A 289 -10.49 -32.57 21.51
C GLU A 289 -8.96 -32.72 21.51
N LEU A 290 -8.44 -33.73 22.20
CA LEU A 290 -6.99 -33.98 22.28
C LEU A 290 -6.40 -34.58 21.00
N ASP A 291 -7.04 -35.58 20.40
CA ASP A 291 -6.37 -36.50 19.47
C ASP A 291 -7.14 -36.82 18.17
N TRP A 292 -8.15 -36.02 17.79
CA TRP A 292 -8.97 -36.29 16.61
C TRP A 292 -8.41 -35.67 15.30
N ILE A 293 -7.20 -36.07 14.94
CA ILE A 293 -6.45 -35.53 13.79
C ILE A 293 -7.03 -36.02 12.45
N PRO A 294 -7.16 -35.20 11.38
CA PRO A 294 -6.83 -33.77 11.27
C PRO A 294 -8.00 -32.82 11.58
N TYR A 295 -9.06 -33.30 12.23
CA TYR A 295 -10.29 -32.55 12.45
C TYR A 295 -10.21 -31.62 13.65
N ASP A 296 -10.00 -32.16 14.85
CA ASP A 296 -9.98 -31.41 16.11
C ASP A 296 -8.97 -32.05 17.07
N TYR A 297 -7.83 -31.41 17.29
CA TYR A 297 -6.77 -31.95 18.13
C TYR A 297 -5.97 -30.84 18.81
N ASN A 298 -5.12 -31.21 19.76
CA ASN A 298 -4.20 -30.29 20.41
C ASN A 298 -2.76 -30.66 20.12
N GLU A 299 -1.94 -29.65 19.83
CA GLU A 299 -0.50 -29.82 19.69
C GLU A 299 0.23 -28.79 20.55
N LYS A 300 0.89 -29.26 21.62
CA LYS A 300 1.66 -28.43 22.56
C LYS A 300 0.83 -27.29 23.20
N GLY A 301 -0.40 -27.58 23.60
CA GLY A 301 -1.29 -26.60 24.23
C GLY A 301 -2.03 -25.70 23.26
N VAL A 302 -1.93 -25.94 21.95
CA VAL A 302 -2.61 -25.14 20.91
C VAL A 302 -3.64 -26.01 20.19
N ALA A 303 -4.89 -25.55 20.19
CA ALA A 303 -5.97 -26.15 19.40
C ALA A 303 -5.68 -26.02 17.89
N LYS A 304 -5.73 -27.15 17.18
CA LYS A 304 -5.45 -27.29 15.75
C LYS A 304 -6.43 -28.25 15.07
N GLY A 305 -6.53 -28.14 13.75
CA GLY A 305 -7.34 -29.02 12.92
C GLY A 305 -8.37 -28.26 12.08
N TYR A 306 -8.98 -28.99 11.14
CA TYR A 306 -10.01 -28.48 10.22
C TYR A 306 -11.16 -27.79 10.97
N VAL A 307 -11.66 -28.41 12.03
CA VAL A 307 -12.76 -27.91 12.85
C VAL A 307 -12.34 -26.64 13.57
N VAL A 308 -11.15 -26.62 14.17
CA VAL A 308 -10.64 -25.45 14.89
C VAL A 308 -10.52 -24.25 13.96
N ASP A 309 -9.95 -24.45 12.76
CA ASP A 309 -9.82 -23.37 11.78
C ASP A 309 -11.17 -22.95 11.19
N TYR A 310 -12.10 -23.88 11.00
CA TYR A 310 -13.47 -23.57 10.60
C TYR A 310 -14.18 -22.73 11.67
N MET A 311 -14.06 -23.09 12.95
CA MET A 311 -14.65 -22.31 14.04
C MET A 311 -13.99 -20.93 14.15
N LYS A 312 -12.66 -20.82 14.03
CA LYS A 312 -11.97 -19.51 13.96
C LYS A 312 -12.48 -18.67 12.79
N LEU A 313 -12.73 -19.27 11.63
CA LEU A 313 -13.28 -18.59 10.48
C LEU A 313 -14.71 -18.09 10.74
N VAL A 314 -15.57 -18.91 11.32
CA VAL A 314 -16.95 -18.55 11.70
C VAL A 314 -16.93 -17.39 12.70
N PHE A 315 -16.12 -17.47 13.75
CA PHE A 315 -16.01 -16.44 14.78
C PHE A 315 -15.32 -15.16 14.27
N LYS A 316 -14.42 -15.26 13.28
CA LYS A 316 -13.88 -14.11 12.57
C LYS A 316 -14.96 -13.30 11.84
N LYS A 317 -16.00 -13.95 11.32
CA LYS A 317 -17.17 -13.24 10.72
C LYS A 317 -17.93 -12.43 11.78
N LEU A 318 -17.92 -12.90 13.04
CA LEU A 318 -18.55 -12.25 14.18
C LEU A 318 -17.67 -11.19 14.85
N ASN A 319 -16.38 -11.09 14.49
CA ASN A 319 -15.38 -10.26 15.17
C ASN A 319 -15.27 -10.58 16.68
N ILE A 320 -15.36 -11.87 17.02
CA ILE A 320 -15.19 -12.40 18.37
C ILE A 320 -13.99 -13.35 18.34
N GLU A 321 -13.12 -13.29 19.33
CA GLU A 321 -12.06 -14.27 19.52
C GLU A 321 -12.55 -15.40 20.45
N PRO A 322 -12.69 -16.64 19.97
CA PRO A 322 -13.13 -17.74 20.81
C PRO A 322 -11.98 -18.29 21.65
N LEU A 323 -12.29 -18.75 22.87
CA LEU A 323 -11.36 -19.45 23.74
C LEU A 323 -11.55 -20.96 23.59
N PHE A 324 -10.50 -21.68 23.21
CA PHE A 324 -10.54 -23.15 23.13
C PHE A 324 -10.06 -23.76 24.45
N ILE A 325 -10.86 -24.67 25.01
CA ILE A 325 -10.47 -25.50 26.17
C ILE A 325 -10.24 -26.93 25.67
N THR A 326 -9.05 -27.44 25.95
CA THR A 326 -8.65 -28.78 25.52
C THR A 326 -8.73 -29.76 26.68
N ASP A 327 -9.44 -30.87 26.46
CA ASP A 327 -9.45 -32.03 27.35
C ASP A 327 -9.93 -33.28 26.58
N GLN A 328 -10.09 -34.42 27.26
CA GLN A 328 -10.73 -35.61 26.69
C GLN A 328 -12.24 -35.39 26.48
N TRP A 329 -12.80 -36.00 25.43
CA TRP A 329 -14.23 -35.91 25.09
C TRP A 329 -15.18 -36.08 26.29
N SER A 330 -14.91 -37.05 27.17
CA SER A 330 -15.75 -37.35 28.33
C SER A 330 -15.81 -36.19 29.33
N ILE A 331 -14.66 -35.53 29.55
CA ILE A 331 -14.52 -34.36 30.43
C ILE A 331 -15.14 -33.14 29.76
N LEU A 332 -14.83 -32.89 28.48
CA LEU A 332 -15.42 -31.80 27.69
C LEU A 332 -16.95 -31.87 27.66
N TYR A 333 -17.51 -33.07 27.48
CA TYR A 333 -18.96 -33.26 27.49
C TYR A 333 -19.57 -33.04 28.88
N SER A 334 -18.87 -33.43 29.95
CA SER A 334 -19.29 -33.17 31.34
C SER A 334 -19.27 -31.67 31.66
N ASP A 335 -18.20 -30.97 31.29
CA ASP A 335 -18.05 -29.53 31.52
C ASP A 335 -19.04 -28.69 30.68
N PHE A 336 -19.37 -29.15 29.49
CA PHE A 336 -20.46 -28.59 28.69
C PHE A 336 -21.82 -28.72 29.38
N LYS A 337 -22.15 -29.90 29.94
CA LYS A 337 -23.39 -30.09 30.71
C LYS A 337 -23.47 -29.20 31.94
N ASN A 338 -22.33 -28.95 32.58
CA ASN A 338 -22.23 -28.09 33.75
C ASN A 338 -22.17 -26.59 33.41
N GLY A 339 -22.29 -26.21 32.13
CA GLY A 339 -22.28 -24.83 31.68
C GLY A 339 -20.91 -24.15 31.72
N LYS A 340 -19.81 -24.91 31.83
CA LYS A 340 -18.44 -24.36 31.76
C LYS A 340 -17.94 -24.20 30.31
N ILE A 341 -18.56 -24.90 29.37
CA ILE A 341 -18.27 -24.82 27.93
C ILE A 341 -19.55 -24.42 27.20
N ASP A 342 -19.44 -23.44 26.31
CA ASP A 342 -20.57 -22.88 25.58
C ASP A 342 -20.90 -23.68 24.31
N ILE A 343 -19.85 -24.21 23.65
CA ILE A 343 -19.94 -24.85 22.34
C ILE A 343 -19.15 -26.16 22.28
N LEU A 344 -19.80 -27.22 21.81
CA LEU A 344 -19.17 -28.44 21.29
C LEU A 344 -19.09 -28.33 19.76
N PRO A 345 -17.90 -28.12 19.17
CA PRO A 345 -17.79 -27.80 17.76
C PRO A 345 -18.09 -28.99 16.85
N VAL A 346 -18.00 -30.22 17.37
CA VAL A 346 -18.30 -31.43 16.60
C VAL A 346 -19.07 -32.41 17.46
N VAL A 347 -20.30 -32.66 17.06
CA VAL A 347 -21.15 -33.62 17.74
C VAL A 347 -22.05 -34.33 16.73
N SER A 348 -22.21 -35.64 16.91
CA SER A 348 -23.22 -36.42 16.17
C SER A 348 -24.60 -36.19 16.78
N TYR A 349 -25.60 -36.05 15.91
CA TYR A 349 -26.98 -35.87 16.34
C TYR A 349 -27.45 -37.07 17.17
N ASN A 350 -28.09 -36.77 18.30
CA ASN A 350 -28.73 -37.76 19.16
C ASN A 350 -29.94 -37.10 19.84
N LYS A 351 -31.13 -37.69 19.69
CA LYS A 351 -32.36 -37.15 20.26
C LYS A 351 -32.28 -36.89 21.77
N LYS A 352 -31.56 -37.72 22.53
CA LYS A 352 -31.37 -37.52 23.98
C LYS A 352 -30.49 -36.32 24.34
N ARG A 353 -29.75 -35.76 23.37
CA ARG A 353 -28.90 -34.58 23.57
C ARG A 353 -29.66 -33.27 23.33
N GLU A 354 -30.82 -33.30 22.68
CA GLU A 354 -31.67 -32.11 22.48
C GLU A 354 -32.11 -31.48 23.82
N ASP A 355 -32.16 -32.28 24.89
CA ASP A 355 -32.51 -31.82 26.24
C ASP A 355 -31.42 -30.94 26.90
N ILE A 356 -30.23 -30.84 26.32
CA ILE A 356 -29.08 -30.12 26.91
C ILE A 356 -28.30 -29.26 25.90
N MET A 357 -28.57 -29.39 24.60
CA MET A 357 -27.92 -28.60 23.55
C MET A 357 -28.83 -28.35 22.34
N ASP A 358 -28.68 -27.17 21.77
CA ASP A 358 -29.25 -26.81 20.48
C ASP A 358 -28.25 -27.09 19.35
N PHE A 359 -28.66 -27.88 18.35
CA PHE A 359 -27.82 -28.23 17.19
C PHE A 359 -27.91 -27.15 16.09
N THR A 360 -26.78 -26.80 15.47
CA THR A 360 -26.76 -25.95 14.27
C THR A 360 -27.16 -26.73 13.02
N GLN A 361 -27.10 -26.10 11.83
CA GLN A 361 -27.00 -26.84 10.59
C GLN A 361 -25.72 -27.70 10.54
N SER A 362 -25.79 -28.84 9.85
CA SER A 362 -24.60 -29.67 9.61
C SER A 362 -23.62 -28.94 8.69
N TYR A 363 -22.34 -28.99 9.04
CA TYR A 363 -21.27 -28.35 8.27
C TYR A 363 -20.17 -29.34 7.82
N LEU A 364 -20.23 -30.57 8.33
CA LEU A 364 -19.29 -31.64 8.04
C LEU A 364 -20.05 -32.96 7.99
N SER A 365 -19.66 -33.85 7.07
CA SER A 365 -20.16 -35.21 7.00
C SER A 365 -18.99 -36.17 6.99
N GLN A 366 -19.16 -37.31 7.65
CA GLN A 366 -18.15 -38.35 7.78
C GLN A 366 -18.53 -39.58 6.96
N THR A 367 -17.56 -40.10 6.21
CA THR A 367 -17.66 -41.44 5.62
C THR A 367 -16.90 -42.39 6.52
N LEU A 368 -17.56 -43.43 7.01
CA LEU A 368 -16.95 -44.45 7.86
C LEU A 368 -16.42 -45.58 6.98
N SER A 369 -15.25 -46.11 7.31
CA SER A 369 -14.63 -47.21 6.57
C SER A 369 -13.98 -48.20 7.53
N ILE A 370 -13.82 -49.44 7.07
CA ILE A 370 -13.04 -50.47 7.78
C ILE A 370 -11.56 -50.24 7.52
N ILE A 371 -10.76 -50.26 8.59
CA ILE A 371 -9.31 -50.24 8.53
C ILE A 371 -8.77 -51.53 9.12
N THR A 372 -7.91 -52.20 8.37
CA THR A 372 -7.22 -53.42 8.80
C THR A 372 -5.80 -53.44 8.23
N LYS A 373 -5.03 -54.47 8.57
CA LYS A 373 -3.66 -54.66 8.08
C LYS A 373 -3.65 -55.05 6.59
N LYS A 374 -2.70 -54.55 5.82
CA LYS A 374 -2.52 -54.85 4.39
C LYS A 374 -2.44 -56.35 4.11
N SER A 375 -1.77 -57.09 5.00
CA SER A 375 -1.57 -58.55 4.92
C SER A 375 -2.86 -59.36 5.13
N ARG A 376 -3.93 -58.78 5.67
CA ARG A 376 -5.21 -59.48 5.83
C ARG A 376 -6.01 -59.48 4.53
N THR A 377 -6.54 -60.65 4.19
CA THR A 377 -7.43 -60.85 3.04
C THR A 377 -8.81 -61.39 3.44
N ASP A 378 -9.00 -61.69 4.73
CA ASP A 378 -10.20 -62.24 5.33
C ASP A 378 -11.24 -61.17 5.73
N ILE A 379 -10.91 -59.88 5.63
CA ILE A 379 -11.82 -58.77 5.93
C ILE A 379 -11.89 -57.86 4.69
N ILE A 380 -13.02 -57.92 3.97
CA ILE A 380 -13.26 -57.20 2.71
C ILE A 380 -14.49 -56.30 2.82
N ASN A 381 -15.47 -56.64 3.65
CA ASN A 381 -16.69 -55.87 3.86
C ASN A 381 -17.19 -55.98 5.33
N SER A 382 -18.35 -55.38 5.63
CA SER A 382 -18.91 -55.33 6.98
C SER A 382 -19.34 -56.70 7.53
N ASP A 383 -19.72 -57.64 6.67
CA ASP A 383 -20.21 -58.96 7.10
C ASP A 383 -19.06 -59.84 7.62
N ASP A 384 -17.84 -59.55 7.17
CA ASP A 384 -16.61 -60.25 7.59
C ASP A 384 -16.15 -59.86 9.01
N LEU A 385 -16.83 -58.92 9.67
CA LEU A 385 -16.49 -58.45 11.02
C LEU A 385 -17.05 -59.38 12.12
N VAL A 386 -17.91 -60.33 11.78
CA VAL A 386 -18.49 -61.29 12.73
C VAL A 386 -17.40 -62.17 13.34
N GLY A 387 -17.36 -62.25 14.67
CA GLY A 387 -16.35 -63.01 15.41
C GLY A 387 -14.93 -62.40 15.41
N LYS A 388 -14.74 -61.23 14.81
CA LYS A 388 -13.46 -60.49 14.81
C LYS A 388 -13.38 -59.54 16.00
N LYS A 389 -12.16 -59.24 16.44
CA LYS A 389 -11.86 -58.23 17.46
C LYS A 389 -11.85 -56.84 16.83
N ILE A 390 -12.79 -55.98 17.16
CA ILE A 390 -12.90 -54.64 16.58
C ILE A 390 -12.52 -53.59 17.61
N ALA A 391 -11.47 -52.81 17.34
CA ALA A 391 -11.07 -51.72 18.21
C ALA A 391 -11.92 -50.46 17.98
N MET A 392 -12.42 -49.87 19.07
CA MET A 392 -13.29 -48.69 19.05
C MET A 392 -12.92 -47.73 20.19
N ILE A 393 -13.25 -46.43 20.08
CA ILE A 393 -13.01 -45.47 21.16
C ILE A 393 -14.11 -45.59 22.21
N LYS A 394 -13.72 -45.62 23.47
CA LYS A 394 -14.64 -45.66 24.60
C LYS A 394 -15.56 -44.43 24.65
N ASP A 395 -16.81 -44.63 25.07
CA ASP A 395 -17.82 -43.58 25.24
C ASP A 395 -18.23 -42.75 24.00
N TRP A 396 -17.65 -43.03 22.82
CA TRP A 396 -18.10 -42.44 21.56
C TRP A 396 -19.48 -42.96 21.17
N ASN A 397 -20.32 -42.06 20.64
CA ASN A 397 -21.68 -42.41 20.18
C ASN A 397 -21.66 -43.45 19.04
N SER A 398 -20.61 -43.41 18.21
CA SER A 398 -20.38 -44.40 17.16
C SER A 398 -20.18 -45.80 17.74
N THR A 399 -19.39 -45.95 18.82
CA THR A 399 -19.12 -47.24 19.47
C THR A 399 -20.38 -47.95 19.93
N LYS A 400 -21.29 -47.23 20.60
CA LYS A 400 -22.60 -47.78 21.00
C LYS A 400 -23.43 -48.22 19.81
N LYS A 401 -23.38 -47.45 18.71
CA LYS A 401 -24.12 -47.76 17.48
C LYS A 401 -23.54 -48.96 16.73
N TYR A 402 -22.22 -49.16 16.78
CA TYR A 402 -21.58 -50.37 16.27
C TYR A 402 -21.90 -51.61 17.11
N GLN A 403 -21.93 -51.48 18.45
CA GLN A 403 -22.37 -52.56 19.35
C GLN A 403 -23.82 -53.00 19.04
N GLU A 404 -24.71 -52.04 18.75
CA GLU A 404 -26.09 -52.32 18.34
C GLU A 404 -26.19 -52.94 16.94
N ALA A 405 -25.37 -52.49 15.99
CA ALA A 405 -25.43 -52.91 14.59
C ALA A 405 -24.74 -54.25 14.32
N TYR A 406 -23.72 -54.59 15.10
CA TYR A 406 -22.90 -55.79 14.96
C TYR A 406 -22.73 -56.49 16.32
N PRO A 407 -23.81 -57.06 16.89
CA PRO A 407 -23.77 -57.68 18.22
C PRO A 407 -22.84 -58.90 18.31
N ASP A 408 -22.56 -59.54 17.17
CA ASP A 408 -21.68 -60.72 17.07
C ASP A 408 -20.20 -60.36 16.83
N ALA A 409 -19.86 -59.06 16.78
CA ALA A 409 -18.47 -58.59 16.73
C ALA A 409 -17.91 -58.38 18.15
N ASN A 410 -16.67 -58.77 18.39
CA ASN A 410 -16.03 -58.61 19.70
C ASN A 410 -15.40 -57.21 19.80
N ILE A 411 -16.12 -56.25 20.38
CA ILE A 411 -15.67 -54.86 20.47
C ILE A 411 -14.74 -54.66 21.68
N ILE A 412 -13.55 -54.13 21.41
CA ILE A 412 -12.54 -53.79 22.42
C ILE A 412 -12.41 -52.26 22.45
N GLU A 413 -12.69 -51.66 23.60
CA GLU A 413 -12.68 -50.21 23.78
C GLU A 413 -11.31 -49.69 24.19
N PHE A 414 -10.89 -48.58 23.59
CA PHE A 414 -9.62 -47.88 23.86
C PHE A 414 -9.90 -46.42 24.25
N GLU A 415 -9.00 -45.82 25.03
CA GLU A 415 -9.14 -44.45 25.52
C GLU A 415 -8.69 -43.39 24.48
N ASN A 416 -7.85 -43.74 23.51
CA ASN A 416 -7.34 -42.82 22.47
C ASN A 416 -7.17 -43.49 21.10
N LEU A 417 -7.14 -42.69 20.03
CA LEU A 417 -7.09 -43.19 18.65
C LEU A 417 -5.76 -43.81 18.27
N LYS A 418 -4.67 -43.30 18.85
CA LYS A 418 -3.32 -43.83 18.58
C LYS A 418 -3.22 -45.29 19.01
N ASP A 419 -3.72 -45.63 20.20
CA ASP A 419 -3.69 -46.99 20.73
C ASP A 419 -4.51 -47.96 19.87
N ILE A 420 -5.58 -47.49 19.21
CA ILE A 420 -6.33 -48.29 18.24
C ILE A 420 -5.46 -48.66 17.04
N PHE A 421 -4.79 -47.68 16.42
CA PHE A 421 -3.96 -47.95 15.25
C PHE A 421 -2.73 -48.81 15.60
N ASP A 422 -2.12 -48.57 16.76
CA ASP A 422 -1.04 -49.42 17.31
C ASP A 422 -1.54 -50.85 17.54
N ALA A 423 -2.71 -51.04 18.14
CA ALA A 423 -3.29 -52.36 18.37
C ALA A 423 -3.57 -53.14 17.08
N ILE A 424 -3.96 -52.48 15.98
CA ILE A 424 -4.14 -53.14 14.67
C ILE A 424 -2.77 -53.51 14.07
N LYS A 425 -1.80 -52.59 14.15
CA LYS A 425 -0.44 -52.82 13.67
C LYS A 425 0.20 -54.03 14.37
N ASP A 426 0.01 -54.15 15.67
CA ASP A 426 0.56 -55.20 16.53
C ASP A 426 -0.27 -56.50 16.51
N ASN A 427 -1.31 -56.59 15.68
CA ASN A 427 -2.25 -57.72 15.58
C ASN A 427 -3.00 -58.04 16.89
N PHE A 428 -3.13 -57.10 17.83
CA PHE A 428 -3.93 -57.28 19.05
C PHE A 428 -5.44 -57.28 18.74
N VAL A 429 -5.84 -56.47 17.76
CA VAL A 429 -7.20 -56.42 17.20
C VAL A 429 -7.21 -56.71 15.71
N ASP A 430 -8.39 -56.99 15.17
CA ASP A 430 -8.57 -57.41 13.80
C ASP A 430 -8.82 -56.28 12.80
N ALA A 431 -9.62 -55.31 13.21
CA ALA A 431 -9.91 -54.11 12.44
C ALA A 431 -10.38 -52.99 13.38
N THR A 432 -10.56 -51.80 12.83
CA THR A 432 -11.33 -50.72 13.43
C THR A 432 -12.25 -50.13 12.36
N ILE A 433 -13.30 -49.43 12.80
CA ILE A 433 -14.16 -48.66 11.92
C ILE A 433 -14.00 -47.19 12.29
N GLN A 434 -13.46 -46.39 11.37
CA GLN A 434 -13.17 -44.97 11.60
C GLN A 434 -13.54 -44.12 10.40
N ASN A 435 -13.52 -42.81 10.57
CA ASN A 435 -13.65 -41.85 9.47
C ASN A 435 -12.53 -42.09 8.43
N LYS A 436 -12.92 -42.20 7.16
CA LYS A 436 -12.03 -42.48 6.02
C LYS A 436 -10.88 -41.50 5.89
N PHE A 437 -11.13 -40.21 6.12
CA PHE A 437 -10.11 -39.18 6.01
C PHE A 437 -9.14 -39.21 7.19
N LEU A 438 -9.66 -39.45 8.39
CA LEU A 438 -8.83 -39.68 9.58
C LEU A 438 -7.91 -40.89 9.34
N ALA A 439 -8.48 -42.01 8.94
CA ALA A 439 -7.71 -43.21 8.59
C ALA A 439 -6.64 -42.92 7.52
N SER A 440 -7.01 -42.21 6.46
CA SER A 440 -6.08 -41.84 5.39
C SER A 440 -4.94 -40.96 5.90
N TYR A 441 -5.22 -40.03 6.80
CA TYR A 441 -4.20 -39.18 7.43
C TYR A 441 -3.21 -40.01 8.26
N TYR A 442 -3.70 -40.92 9.12
CA TYR A 442 -2.83 -41.78 9.93
C TYR A 442 -2.01 -42.76 9.08
N ILE A 443 -2.58 -43.30 8.00
CA ILE A 443 -1.88 -44.21 7.07
C ILE A 443 -0.78 -43.46 6.30
N ASN A 444 -1.05 -42.24 5.81
CA ASN A 444 -0.14 -41.52 4.92
C ASN A 444 1.01 -40.78 5.63
N LYS A 445 0.92 -40.52 6.94
CA LYS A 445 1.92 -39.72 7.68
C LYS A 445 3.08 -40.55 8.29
N ASN A 446 3.53 -41.61 7.59
CA ASN A 446 4.72 -42.42 7.90
C ASN A 446 4.75 -43.24 9.21
N TYR A 447 3.62 -43.50 9.90
CA TYR A 447 3.62 -44.35 11.12
C TYR A 447 2.94 -45.73 10.93
N TYR A 448 2.04 -45.86 9.95
CA TYR A 448 1.15 -47.02 9.76
C TYR A 448 1.03 -47.48 8.30
N GLU A 449 2.16 -47.52 7.57
CA GLU A 449 2.18 -47.96 6.17
C GLU A 449 1.64 -49.38 5.96
N ASP A 450 1.63 -50.23 6.99
CA ASP A 450 1.12 -51.60 6.94
C ASP A 450 -0.41 -51.71 7.02
N LEU A 451 -1.14 -50.59 7.12
CA LEU A 451 -2.59 -50.56 7.19
C LEU A 451 -3.23 -50.18 5.85
N LYS A 452 -4.49 -50.62 5.64
CA LYS A 452 -5.30 -50.28 4.48
C LYS A 452 -6.74 -49.97 4.88
N ILE A 453 -7.37 -49.10 4.09
CA ILE A 453 -8.81 -48.88 4.10
C ILE A 453 -9.44 -49.86 3.10
N VAL A 454 -10.48 -50.56 3.52
CA VAL A 454 -11.05 -51.68 2.74
C VAL A 454 -12.37 -51.30 2.09
N SER A 455 -13.41 -51.08 2.90
CA SER A 455 -14.76 -50.74 2.42
C SER A 455 -15.37 -49.63 3.25
N ASP A 456 -16.19 -48.80 2.61
CA ASP A 456 -17.04 -47.84 3.30
C ASP A 456 -18.22 -48.58 3.96
N ILE A 457 -18.62 -48.17 5.16
CA ILE A 457 -19.75 -48.73 5.91
C ILE A 457 -20.76 -47.63 6.17
N SER A 458 -22.04 -47.95 5.98
CA SER A 458 -23.17 -47.17 6.47
C SER A 458 -23.89 -47.95 7.56
N ILE A 459 -24.05 -47.37 8.75
CA ILE A 459 -24.83 -47.98 9.84
C ILE A 459 -26.27 -47.47 9.77
N LYS A 460 -27.23 -48.40 9.84
CA LYS A 460 -28.65 -48.04 9.88
C LYS A 460 -28.96 -47.21 11.13
N ASN A 461 -29.64 -46.07 10.97
CA ASN A 461 -29.99 -45.12 12.03
C ASN A 461 -28.79 -44.42 12.72
N PHE A 462 -27.64 -44.33 12.05
CA PHE A 462 -26.52 -43.48 12.47
C PHE A 462 -26.43 -42.27 11.53
N ASP A 463 -26.45 -41.05 12.08
CA ASP A 463 -26.29 -39.85 11.27
C ASP A 463 -24.79 -39.59 11.02
N GLU A 464 -24.41 -39.68 9.75
CA GLU A 464 -23.08 -39.36 9.25
C GLU A 464 -22.82 -37.84 9.19
N LYS A 465 -23.80 -37.02 9.54
CA LYS A 465 -23.64 -35.58 9.66
C LYS A 465 -23.15 -35.20 11.05
N LEU A 466 -22.23 -34.23 11.05
CA LEU A 466 -21.68 -33.61 12.22
C LEU A 466 -22.18 -32.17 12.31
N PHE A 467 -22.44 -31.76 13.54
CA PHE A 467 -23.09 -30.51 13.89
C PHE A 467 -22.26 -29.78 14.96
N VAL A 468 -22.54 -28.49 15.12
CA VAL A 468 -22.10 -27.75 16.31
C VAL A 468 -23.23 -27.82 17.33
N GLY A 469 -22.90 -28.21 18.57
CA GLY A 469 -23.83 -28.20 19.70
C GLY A 469 -23.59 -26.95 20.55
N VAL A 470 -24.63 -26.13 20.75
CA VAL A 470 -24.58 -24.94 21.60
C VAL A 470 -25.37 -25.23 22.88
N ASN A 471 -24.87 -24.82 24.04
CA ASN A 471 -25.58 -25.04 25.31
C ASN A 471 -27.01 -24.47 25.23
N GLU A 472 -28.02 -25.23 25.67
CA GLU A 472 -29.46 -24.87 25.55
C GLU A 472 -29.82 -23.52 26.19
N ASN A 473 -29.03 -23.07 27.16
CA ASN A 473 -29.21 -21.79 27.84
C ASN A 473 -28.77 -20.59 26.99
N LEU A 474 -28.08 -20.83 25.86
CA LEU A 474 -27.46 -19.82 25.01
C LEU A 474 -28.16 -19.71 23.64
N LYS A 475 -29.49 -19.66 23.64
CA LYS A 475 -30.31 -19.58 22.40
C LYS A 475 -29.95 -18.40 21.49
N THR A 476 -29.57 -17.27 22.07
CA THR A 476 -29.11 -16.11 21.30
C THR A 476 -27.78 -16.38 20.60
N LEU A 477 -26.84 -17.06 21.27
CA LEU A 477 -25.57 -17.48 20.68
C LEU A 477 -25.78 -18.48 19.54
N HIS A 478 -26.71 -19.43 19.70
CA HIS A 478 -27.08 -20.37 18.66
C HIS A 478 -27.56 -19.66 17.38
N ALA A 479 -28.48 -18.70 17.51
CA ALA A 479 -28.99 -17.93 16.37
C ALA A 479 -27.87 -17.13 15.66
N ILE A 480 -26.99 -16.49 16.44
CA ILE A 480 -25.82 -15.77 15.94
C ILE A 480 -24.88 -16.71 15.16
N LEU A 481 -24.59 -17.88 15.75
CA LEU A 481 -23.68 -18.85 15.16
C LEU A 481 -24.22 -19.42 13.85
N GLN A 482 -25.52 -19.68 13.75
CA GLN A 482 -26.14 -20.11 12.50
C GLN A 482 -26.01 -19.08 11.37
N LYS A 483 -26.16 -17.79 11.69
CA LYS A 483 -25.93 -16.71 10.71
C LYS A 483 -24.47 -16.64 10.29
N ALA A 484 -23.55 -16.76 11.26
CA ALA A 484 -22.12 -16.76 11.02
C ALA A 484 -21.68 -17.93 10.12
N MET A 485 -22.11 -19.15 10.44
CA MET A 485 -21.84 -20.35 9.64
C MET A 485 -22.42 -20.24 8.23
N SER A 486 -23.63 -19.69 8.07
CA SER A 486 -24.25 -19.48 6.76
C SER A 486 -23.53 -18.44 5.89
N SER A 487 -22.72 -17.57 6.50
CA SER A 487 -21.91 -16.57 5.77
C SER A 487 -20.56 -17.10 5.30
N VAL A 488 -20.17 -18.30 5.72
CA VAL A 488 -18.94 -18.96 5.28
C VAL A 488 -19.13 -19.43 3.84
N THR A 489 -18.26 -18.96 2.94
CA THR A 489 -18.39 -19.23 1.49
C THR A 489 -17.81 -20.59 1.12
N ARG A 490 -18.25 -21.16 -0.02
CA ARG A 490 -17.71 -22.45 -0.50
C ARG A 490 -16.21 -22.38 -0.83
N ASP A 491 -15.70 -21.23 -1.26
CA ASP A 491 -14.27 -21.05 -1.52
C ASP A 491 -13.46 -21.07 -0.22
N GLU A 492 -13.96 -20.46 0.85
CA GLU A 492 -13.32 -20.52 2.17
C GLU A 492 -13.36 -21.94 2.75
N ILE A 493 -14.46 -22.67 2.55
CA ILE A 493 -14.54 -24.10 2.92
C ILE A 493 -13.53 -24.91 2.11
N LYS A 494 -13.46 -24.71 0.79
CA LYS A 494 -12.47 -25.39 -0.07
C LYS A 494 -11.04 -25.12 0.35
N ALA A 495 -10.70 -23.88 0.72
CA ALA A 495 -9.36 -23.55 1.21
C ALA A 495 -9.02 -24.30 2.52
N LEU A 496 -10.00 -24.48 3.42
CA LEU A 496 -9.83 -25.29 4.62
C LEU A 496 -9.72 -26.79 4.30
N GLU A 497 -10.53 -27.29 3.36
CA GLU A 497 -10.47 -28.67 2.85
C GLU A 497 -9.10 -28.93 2.19
N GLU A 498 -8.56 -28.00 1.40
CA GLU A 498 -7.24 -28.11 0.78
C GLU A 498 -6.12 -28.13 1.83
N LYS A 499 -6.22 -27.26 2.84
CA LYS A 499 -5.23 -27.15 3.92
C LYS A 499 -5.16 -28.42 4.77
N TRP A 500 -6.30 -28.99 5.13
CA TRP A 500 -6.38 -30.06 6.15
C TRP A 500 -6.72 -31.44 5.60
N ILE A 501 -7.38 -31.53 4.45
CA ILE A 501 -8.01 -32.76 3.94
C ILE A 501 -7.34 -33.24 2.63
N ASN A 502 -6.26 -32.56 2.17
CA ASN A 502 -5.36 -32.91 1.06
C ASN A 502 -5.91 -33.96 0.09
N ILE A 503 -6.71 -33.52 -0.88
CA ILE A 503 -7.28 -34.39 -1.91
C ILE A 503 -6.17 -34.78 -2.91
N THR A 504 -5.27 -35.69 -2.53
CA THR A 504 -4.50 -36.45 -3.52
C THR A 504 -5.42 -37.52 -4.11
N LYS A 505 -6.28 -37.11 -5.05
CA LYS A 505 -7.00 -38.06 -5.91
C LYS A 505 -6.06 -38.48 -7.04
N ASN A 506 -5.51 -39.68 -6.96
CA ASN A 506 -4.90 -40.36 -8.11
C ASN A 506 -5.78 -40.21 -9.35
N ILE A 507 -5.18 -39.86 -10.50
CA ILE A 507 -5.90 -39.77 -11.78
C ILE A 507 -6.23 -41.18 -12.21
N ASP A 508 -7.53 -41.51 -12.24
CA ASP A 508 -7.97 -42.82 -12.65
C ASP A 508 -8.11 -42.89 -14.17
N PHE A 509 -7.20 -43.64 -14.77
CA PHE A 509 -7.17 -43.92 -16.21
C PHE A 509 -7.86 -45.27 -16.47
N THR A 510 -8.64 -45.35 -17.54
CA THR A 510 -9.27 -46.59 -17.99
C THR A 510 -8.19 -47.60 -18.41
N SER A 511 -8.55 -48.88 -18.53
CA SER A 511 -7.61 -49.92 -18.99
C SER A 511 -7.04 -49.61 -20.38
N GLU A 512 -7.86 -49.03 -21.27
CA GLU A 512 -7.45 -48.59 -22.61
C GLU A 512 -6.46 -47.41 -22.55
N GLU A 513 -6.73 -46.42 -21.70
CA GLU A 513 -5.82 -45.27 -21.51
C GLU A 513 -4.49 -45.71 -20.89
N LYS A 514 -4.50 -46.60 -19.90
CA LYS A 514 -3.28 -47.17 -19.29
C LYS A 514 -2.45 -47.94 -20.32
N TYR A 515 -3.10 -48.71 -21.19
CA TYR A 515 -2.44 -49.39 -22.30
C TYR A 515 -1.83 -48.40 -23.29
N PHE A 516 -2.55 -47.34 -23.64
CA PHE A 516 -2.08 -46.29 -24.53
C PHE A 516 -0.84 -45.57 -23.97
N ILE A 517 -0.88 -45.15 -22.70
CA ILE A 517 0.22 -44.47 -21.98
C ILE A 517 1.50 -45.31 -22.02
N LYS A 518 1.38 -46.63 -21.81
CA LYS A 518 2.54 -47.53 -21.74
C LYS A 518 3.18 -47.84 -23.10
N ASN A 519 2.37 -47.91 -24.17
CA ASN A 519 2.82 -48.46 -25.45
C ASN A 519 2.94 -47.44 -26.59
N THR A 520 2.53 -46.19 -26.38
CA THR A 520 2.50 -45.18 -27.45
C THR A 520 3.53 -44.07 -27.19
N LYS A 521 4.43 -43.85 -28.15
CA LYS A 521 5.32 -42.69 -28.17
C LYS A 521 4.65 -41.58 -28.99
N ILE A 522 4.41 -40.42 -28.39
CA ILE A 522 3.66 -39.31 -28.96
C ILE A 522 4.64 -38.30 -29.56
N LYS A 523 4.47 -38.00 -30.84
CA LYS A 523 5.25 -36.97 -31.55
C LYS A 523 4.59 -35.60 -31.41
N VAL A 524 5.31 -34.68 -30.78
CA VAL A 524 4.81 -33.35 -30.41
C VAL A 524 5.55 -32.30 -31.22
N THR A 525 4.83 -31.39 -31.85
CA THR A 525 5.43 -30.32 -32.66
C THR A 525 4.96 -28.93 -32.23
N SER A 526 5.78 -27.93 -32.53
CA SER A 526 5.43 -26.52 -32.42
C SER A 526 6.36 -25.68 -33.31
N THR A 527 6.03 -24.41 -33.45
CA THR A 527 6.90 -23.41 -34.06
C THR A 527 8.03 -23.01 -33.12
N LYS A 528 9.18 -22.65 -33.70
CA LYS A 528 10.38 -22.22 -32.96
C LYS A 528 10.38 -20.75 -32.54
N THR A 529 9.41 -19.94 -33.00
CA THR A 529 9.52 -18.46 -32.97
C THR A 529 8.35 -17.74 -32.28
N TRP A 530 7.49 -18.43 -31.52
CA TRP A 530 6.29 -17.85 -30.92
C TRP A 530 6.44 -17.66 -29.40
N ALA A 531 7.45 -16.87 -29.01
CA ALA A 531 7.70 -16.53 -27.62
C ALA A 531 6.61 -15.58 -27.05
N PRO A 532 6.18 -15.73 -25.78
CA PRO A 532 6.72 -16.61 -24.74
C PRO A 532 6.03 -17.99 -24.67
N TYR A 533 5.22 -18.38 -25.66
CA TYR A 533 4.43 -19.61 -25.60
C TYR A 533 5.18 -20.85 -26.07
N ASN A 534 5.83 -20.77 -27.23
CA ASN A 534 6.66 -21.84 -27.79
C ASN A 534 7.81 -21.22 -28.56
N PHE A 535 9.03 -21.40 -28.08
CA PHE A 535 10.22 -20.93 -28.76
C PHE A 535 11.43 -21.76 -28.33
N ILE A 536 12.54 -21.59 -29.03
CA ILE A 536 13.80 -22.25 -28.72
C ILE A 536 14.70 -21.29 -27.93
N ASP A 537 15.34 -21.80 -26.87
CA ASP A 537 16.36 -21.07 -26.14
C ASP A 537 17.76 -21.18 -26.78
N ASN A 538 18.76 -20.50 -26.21
CA ASN A 538 20.13 -20.49 -26.74
C ASN A 538 20.78 -21.90 -26.79
N ASN A 539 20.20 -22.90 -26.12
CA ASN A 539 20.70 -24.28 -26.03
C ASN A 539 19.90 -25.25 -26.92
N ASP A 540 19.14 -24.73 -27.90
CA ASP A 540 18.27 -25.49 -28.83
C ASP A 540 17.12 -26.27 -28.13
N ASN A 541 16.74 -25.89 -26.91
CA ASN A 541 15.64 -26.54 -26.18
C ASN A 541 14.33 -25.78 -26.35
N MET A 542 13.24 -26.53 -26.55
CA MET A 542 11.89 -25.95 -26.54
C MET A 542 11.51 -25.45 -25.15
N LYS A 543 11.08 -24.18 -25.10
CA LYS A 543 10.63 -23.48 -23.90
C LYS A 543 9.40 -22.63 -24.20
N GLY A 544 8.70 -22.27 -23.13
CA GLY A 544 7.55 -21.39 -23.17
C GLY A 544 6.32 -21.96 -22.46
N ILE A 545 5.32 -21.11 -22.28
CA ILE A 545 4.10 -21.39 -21.51
C ILE A 545 3.44 -22.69 -22.00
N SER A 546 3.20 -22.83 -23.30
CA SER A 546 2.54 -24.01 -23.87
C SER A 546 3.38 -25.27 -23.77
N ILE A 547 4.71 -25.13 -23.75
CA ILE A 547 5.64 -26.24 -23.53
C ILE A 547 5.56 -26.73 -22.09
N ASP A 548 5.48 -25.83 -21.12
CA ASP A 548 5.44 -26.22 -19.71
C ASP A 548 4.08 -26.78 -19.29
N PHE A 549 2.97 -26.29 -19.88
CA PHE A 549 1.68 -26.99 -19.77
C PHE A 549 1.74 -28.41 -20.35
N TRP A 550 2.45 -28.61 -21.47
CA TRP A 550 2.63 -29.94 -22.03
C TRP A 550 3.48 -30.84 -21.11
N LYS A 551 4.60 -30.33 -20.59
CA LYS A 551 5.44 -31.06 -19.62
C LYS A 551 4.66 -31.46 -18.38
N TYR A 552 3.80 -30.58 -17.88
CA TYR A 552 2.91 -30.89 -16.76
C TYR A 552 1.99 -32.09 -17.07
N ILE A 553 1.40 -32.12 -18.26
CA ILE A 553 0.58 -33.26 -18.70
C ILE A 553 1.41 -34.54 -18.80
N VAL A 554 2.60 -34.44 -19.40
CA VAL A 554 3.53 -35.57 -19.54
C VAL A 554 3.91 -36.15 -18.18
N ASP A 555 4.20 -35.30 -17.18
CA ASP A 555 4.53 -35.76 -15.83
C ASP A 555 3.34 -36.41 -15.13
N LYS A 556 2.15 -35.80 -15.17
CA LYS A 556 0.97 -36.31 -14.44
C LYS A 556 0.37 -37.58 -15.07
N ALA A 557 0.42 -37.70 -16.40
CA ALA A 557 -0.07 -38.89 -17.10
C ALA A 557 1.03 -39.91 -17.42
N LYS A 558 2.32 -39.60 -17.14
CA LYS A 558 3.48 -40.44 -17.45
C LYS A 558 3.56 -40.84 -18.93
N LEU A 559 3.31 -39.89 -19.83
CA LEU A 559 3.31 -40.09 -21.28
C LEU A 559 4.73 -40.18 -21.85
N GLN A 560 4.90 -40.94 -22.95
CA GLN A 560 6.18 -41.02 -23.67
C GLN A 560 6.24 -40.00 -24.81
N THR A 561 7.04 -38.96 -24.56
CA THR A 561 7.30 -37.74 -25.35
C THR A 561 8.32 -37.83 -26.50
N GLU A 562 8.10 -37.24 -27.69
CA GLU A 562 9.20 -36.79 -28.57
C GLU A 562 8.87 -35.44 -29.23
N PHE A 563 9.75 -34.44 -29.09
CA PHE A 563 9.54 -33.12 -29.67
C PHE A 563 10.20 -33.01 -31.07
N LEU A 564 9.41 -32.63 -32.06
CA LEU A 564 9.79 -32.41 -33.46
C LEU A 564 9.46 -30.95 -33.88
N PRO A 565 10.24 -29.96 -33.43
CA PRO A 565 9.94 -28.55 -33.68
C PRO A 565 10.13 -28.19 -35.16
N LYS A 566 9.21 -27.41 -35.73
CA LYS A 566 9.24 -26.97 -37.14
C LYS A 566 9.59 -25.49 -37.25
N LYS A 567 10.11 -25.06 -38.41
CA LYS A 567 10.61 -23.69 -38.59
C LYS A 567 9.46 -22.69 -38.54
N THR A 568 8.37 -23.01 -39.22
CA THR A 568 7.16 -22.19 -39.26
C THR A 568 5.99 -22.90 -38.60
N PHE A 569 5.00 -22.15 -38.13
CA PHE A 569 3.77 -22.74 -37.59
C PHE A 569 2.98 -23.51 -38.65
N ILE A 570 3.05 -23.11 -39.92
CA ILE A 570 2.40 -23.80 -41.03
C ILE A 570 2.93 -25.22 -41.17
N GLU A 571 4.26 -25.40 -41.14
CA GLU A 571 4.88 -26.73 -41.16
C GLU A 571 4.41 -27.61 -39.99
N SER A 572 4.20 -27.03 -38.80
CA SER A 572 3.61 -27.77 -37.66
C SER A 572 2.19 -28.24 -37.96
N ILE A 573 1.35 -27.40 -38.56
CA ILE A 573 -0.02 -27.76 -38.93
C ILE A 573 -0.04 -28.82 -40.03
N ASP A 574 0.77 -28.68 -41.08
CA ASP A 574 0.81 -29.61 -42.20
C ASP A 574 1.33 -30.99 -41.76
N SER A 575 2.27 -31.03 -40.81
CA SER A 575 2.75 -32.30 -40.23
C SER A 575 1.67 -33.09 -39.48
N ILE A 576 0.59 -32.45 -38.99
CA ILE A 576 -0.58 -33.17 -38.43
C ILE A 576 -1.41 -33.78 -39.56
N LYS A 577 -1.62 -33.04 -40.66
CA LYS A 577 -2.40 -33.53 -41.83
C LYS A 577 -1.70 -34.73 -42.48
N GLU A 578 -0.37 -34.66 -42.58
CA GLU A 578 0.48 -35.71 -43.13
C GLU A 578 0.72 -36.86 -42.14
N LYS A 579 0.21 -36.74 -40.90
CA LYS A 579 0.41 -37.69 -39.79
C LYS A 579 1.87 -37.91 -39.40
N GLU A 580 2.76 -36.96 -39.69
CA GLU A 580 4.14 -36.96 -39.21
C GLU A 580 4.23 -36.66 -37.71
N SER A 581 3.35 -35.77 -37.22
CA SER A 581 3.21 -35.40 -35.80
C SER A 581 1.83 -35.79 -35.28
N ASP A 582 1.72 -35.95 -33.95
CA ASP A 582 0.49 -36.34 -33.28
C ASP A 582 -0.18 -35.17 -32.56
N VAL A 583 0.62 -34.23 -32.04
CA VAL A 583 0.15 -33.08 -31.24
C VAL A 583 0.84 -31.78 -31.65
N VAL A 584 0.07 -30.71 -31.88
CA VAL A 584 0.55 -29.33 -31.94
C VAL A 584 0.19 -28.61 -30.64
N VAL A 585 1.20 -28.08 -29.96
CA VAL A 585 1.05 -27.32 -28.72
C VAL A 585 0.87 -25.83 -29.01
N GLY A 586 0.06 -25.14 -28.19
CA GLY A 586 -0.11 -23.68 -28.28
C GLY A 586 -0.87 -23.19 -29.49
N THR A 587 -2.08 -23.71 -29.73
CA THR A 587 -2.93 -23.26 -30.85
C THR A 587 -4.39 -23.08 -30.42
N SER A 588 -5.25 -22.66 -31.34
CA SER A 588 -6.68 -22.53 -31.10
C SER A 588 -7.50 -23.26 -32.17
N LYS A 589 -8.75 -23.53 -31.81
CA LYS A 589 -9.75 -24.17 -32.66
C LYS A 589 -10.22 -23.19 -33.73
N THR A 590 -10.31 -23.65 -34.97
CA THR A 590 -10.88 -22.90 -36.12
C THR A 590 -11.80 -23.83 -36.90
N LYS A 591 -12.74 -23.30 -37.68
CA LYS A 591 -13.67 -24.15 -38.44
C LYS A 591 -12.96 -25.08 -39.42
N GLU A 592 -11.94 -24.55 -40.10
CA GLU A 592 -11.13 -25.29 -41.07
C GLU A 592 -10.41 -26.50 -40.44
N ARG A 593 -9.82 -26.32 -39.26
CA ARG A 593 -8.97 -27.35 -38.62
C ARG A 593 -9.76 -28.52 -38.04
N LEU A 594 -11.04 -28.32 -37.72
CA LEU A 594 -11.90 -29.40 -37.22
C LEU A 594 -12.14 -30.51 -38.25
N ASN A 595 -11.89 -30.24 -39.52
CA ASN A 595 -12.06 -31.22 -40.59
C ASN A 595 -11.00 -32.35 -40.55
N TYR A 596 -9.88 -32.15 -39.84
CA TYR A 596 -8.75 -33.10 -39.83
C TYR A 596 -8.04 -33.20 -38.47
N SER A 597 -8.59 -32.59 -37.40
CA SER A 597 -7.99 -32.61 -36.07
C SER A 597 -9.04 -32.49 -34.97
N ILE A 598 -8.69 -32.99 -33.78
CA ILE A 598 -9.44 -32.82 -32.53
C ILE A 598 -8.66 -31.93 -31.56
N PHE A 599 -9.32 -31.39 -30.53
CA PHE A 599 -8.70 -30.41 -29.63
C PHE A 599 -8.94 -30.75 -28.16
N SER A 600 -7.94 -30.54 -27.31
CA SER A 600 -8.13 -30.62 -25.85
C SER A 600 -9.09 -29.57 -25.32
N ASP A 601 -9.45 -29.67 -24.04
CA ASP A 601 -10.05 -28.60 -23.26
C ASP A 601 -9.13 -27.37 -23.18
N ILE A 602 -9.72 -26.22 -22.84
CA ILE A 602 -9.01 -24.93 -22.77
C ILE A 602 -8.10 -24.96 -21.53
N TYR A 603 -6.79 -24.85 -21.73
CA TYR A 603 -5.86 -24.71 -20.61
C TYR A 603 -5.56 -23.24 -20.28
N LEU A 604 -5.60 -22.34 -21.28
CA LEU A 604 -5.40 -20.90 -21.07
C LEU A 604 -6.22 -20.07 -22.05
N LYS A 605 -6.67 -18.89 -21.63
CA LYS A 605 -7.33 -17.90 -22.49
C LYS A 605 -6.48 -16.64 -22.57
N SER A 606 -6.38 -16.04 -23.74
CA SER A 606 -5.67 -14.79 -23.94
C SER A 606 -6.37 -13.92 -24.98
N PRO A 607 -6.53 -12.60 -24.78
CA PRO A 607 -7.11 -11.74 -25.80
C PRO A 607 -6.14 -11.56 -26.98
N LEU A 608 -6.70 -11.37 -28.18
CA LEU A 608 -5.95 -10.88 -29.33
C LEU A 608 -5.73 -9.36 -29.20
N GLY A 609 -4.48 -8.96 -29.00
CA GLY A 609 -4.05 -7.57 -28.88
C GLY A 609 -3.79 -6.91 -30.23
N ILE A 610 -3.82 -5.59 -30.25
CA ILE A 610 -3.54 -4.75 -31.41
C ILE A 610 -2.33 -3.88 -31.08
N ALA A 611 -1.23 -4.06 -31.79
CA ALA A 611 -0.05 -3.20 -31.70
C ALA A 611 -0.04 -2.17 -32.84
N THR A 612 0.29 -0.92 -32.55
CA THR A 612 0.48 0.16 -33.54
C THR A 612 1.74 0.97 -33.25
N LEU A 613 2.09 1.91 -34.11
CA LEU A 613 3.07 2.94 -33.81
C LEU A 613 2.58 3.88 -32.68
N GLN A 614 3.49 4.49 -31.93
CA GLN A 614 3.18 5.36 -30.79
C GLN A 614 2.32 6.58 -31.14
N ASP A 615 2.47 7.10 -32.36
CA ASP A 615 1.77 8.28 -32.86
C ASP A 615 0.29 8.01 -33.23
N LYS A 616 -0.13 6.75 -33.30
CA LYS A 616 -1.51 6.38 -33.65
C LYS A 616 -2.44 6.47 -32.43
N ASN A 617 -3.71 6.77 -32.70
CA ASN A 617 -4.73 6.83 -31.66
C ASN A 617 -5.04 5.43 -31.11
N PHE A 618 -5.60 5.40 -29.90
CA PHE A 618 -6.13 4.18 -29.29
C PHE A 618 -7.19 3.53 -30.19
N ILE A 619 -7.22 2.19 -30.24
CA ILE A 619 -8.12 1.42 -31.10
C ILE A 619 -9.00 0.55 -30.22
N LYS A 620 -10.30 0.89 -30.15
CA LYS A 620 -11.22 0.25 -29.19
C LYS A 620 -11.49 -1.20 -29.53
N ASN A 621 -11.59 -1.51 -30.82
CA ASN A 621 -11.89 -2.84 -31.33
C ASN A 621 -11.46 -3.01 -32.80
N ALA A 622 -11.46 -4.25 -33.28
CA ALA A 622 -11.02 -4.58 -34.63
C ALA A 622 -11.87 -3.99 -35.78
N SER A 623 -13.07 -3.46 -35.52
CA SER A 623 -13.89 -2.85 -36.58
C SER A 623 -13.29 -1.53 -37.09
N GLU A 624 -12.49 -0.84 -36.28
CA GLU A 624 -11.78 0.39 -36.66
C GLU A 624 -10.57 0.12 -37.58
N LEU A 625 -10.25 -1.16 -37.82
CA LEU A 625 -9.13 -1.61 -38.64
C LEU A 625 -9.54 -2.06 -40.05
N LEU A 626 -10.83 -2.04 -40.38
CA LEU A 626 -11.36 -2.64 -41.62
C LEU A 626 -10.76 -2.04 -42.90
N ASP A 627 -10.44 -0.75 -42.90
CA ASP A 627 -9.87 -0.02 -44.04
C ASP A 627 -8.32 0.07 -44.00
N LYS A 628 -7.67 -0.57 -43.01
CA LYS A 628 -6.24 -0.45 -42.76
C LYS A 628 -5.49 -1.74 -43.12
N LYS A 629 -4.19 -1.64 -43.41
CA LYS A 629 -3.30 -2.80 -43.62
C LYS A 629 -2.90 -3.42 -42.29
N ILE A 630 -3.30 -4.66 -42.03
CA ILE A 630 -3.10 -5.34 -40.75
C ILE A 630 -2.11 -6.49 -40.91
N ALA A 631 -0.95 -6.39 -40.26
CA ALA A 631 0.00 -7.48 -40.19
C ALA A 631 -0.53 -8.60 -39.28
N VAL A 632 -0.55 -9.83 -39.78
CA VAL A 632 -0.96 -11.03 -39.03
C VAL A 632 -0.11 -12.24 -39.44
N GLY A 633 0.11 -13.18 -38.53
CA GLY A 633 0.81 -14.43 -38.84
C GLY A 633 0.09 -15.22 -39.95
N LYS A 634 0.80 -15.61 -41.01
CA LYS A 634 0.24 -16.32 -42.16
C LYS A 634 -0.38 -17.65 -41.74
N ASN A 635 -1.70 -17.80 -41.88
CA ASN A 635 -2.46 -18.99 -41.43
C ASN A 635 -2.35 -19.31 -39.93
N TYR A 636 -1.92 -18.34 -39.11
CA TYR A 636 -1.94 -18.48 -37.67
C TYR A 636 -3.39 -18.48 -37.18
N SER A 637 -3.61 -19.03 -35.99
CA SER A 637 -4.94 -19.06 -35.37
C SER A 637 -5.54 -17.65 -35.24
N ALA A 638 -4.72 -16.63 -34.94
CA ALA A 638 -5.15 -15.24 -34.86
C ALA A 638 -5.73 -14.73 -36.20
N HIS A 639 -5.04 -15.00 -37.31
CA HIS A 639 -5.51 -14.68 -38.65
C HIS A 639 -6.87 -15.34 -38.93
N LYS A 640 -7.01 -16.65 -38.68
CA LYS A 640 -8.24 -17.38 -38.96
C LYS A 640 -9.43 -16.91 -38.11
N LEU A 641 -9.20 -16.61 -36.84
CA LEU A 641 -10.23 -16.06 -35.96
C LEU A 641 -10.67 -14.65 -36.39
N LEU A 642 -9.75 -13.82 -36.90
CA LEU A 642 -10.06 -12.50 -37.45
C LEU A 642 -10.80 -12.60 -38.78
N GLU A 643 -10.35 -13.47 -39.69
CA GLU A 643 -10.97 -13.73 -41.00
C GLU A 643 -12.41 -14.23 -40.83
N GLU A 644 -12.67 -15.12 -39.86
CA GLU A 644 -14.02 -15.61 -39.57
C GLU A 644 -14.98 -14.52 -39.07
N LYS A 645 -14.48 -13.52 -38.32
CA LYS A 645 -15.31 -12.44 -37.75
C LYS A 645 -15.37 -11.19 -38.62
N TYR A 646 -14.32 -10.90 -39.37
CA TYR A 646 -14.15 -9.71 -40.21
C TYR A 646 -13.60 -10.11 -41.61
N PRO A 647 -14.43 -10.68 -42.49
CA PRO A 647 -13.98 -11.26 -43.77
C PRO A 647 -13.35 -10.26 -44.75
N ASN A 648 -13.70 -8.98 -44.63
CA ASN A 648 -13.27 -7.92 -45.55
C ASN A 648 -12.04 -7.14 -45.05
N MET A 649 -11.34 -7.64 -44.02
CA MET A 649 -10.16 -6.98 -43.46
C MET A 649 -8.93 -7.15 -44.37
N ASN A 650 -8.14 -6.10 -44.53
CA ASN A 650 -6.97 -6.10 -45.40
C ASN A 650 -5.72 -6.63 -44.68
N PHE A 651 -5.46 -7.93 -44.82
CA PHE A 651 -4.33 -8.60 -44.17
C PHE A 651 -3.02 -8.50 -44.95
N VAL A 652 -1.93 -8.29 -44.20
CA VAL A 652 -0.54 -8.44 -44.64
C VAL A 652 0.05 -9.61 -43.86
N PHE A 653 0.53 -10.62 -44.57
CA PHE A 653 0.99 -11.85 -43.93
C PHE A 653 2.46 -11.78 -43.53
N VAL A 654 2.76 -12.21 -42.31
CA VAL A 654 4.13 -12.36 -41.79
C VAL A 654 4.38 -13.79 -41.33
N ASN A 655 5.64 -14.22 -41.30
CA ASN A 655 6.01 -15.60 -40.97
C ASN A 655 6.19 -15.82 -39.46
N ASP A 656 6.55 -14.78 -38.72
CA ASP A 656 6.75 -14.83 -37.27
C ASP A 656 6.48 -13.46 -36.61
N PRO A 657 6.41 -13.39 -35.26
CA PRO A 657 6.15 -12.14 -34.56
C PRO A 657 7.22 -11.06 -34.76
N LYS A 658 8.48 -11.45 -34.99
CA LYS A 658 9.56 -10.50 -35.24
C LYS A 658 9.34 -9.77 -36.56
N GLU A 659 9.03 -10.50 -37.62
CA GLU A 659 8.68 -9.91 -38.92
C GLU A 659 7.42 -9.03 -38.81
N GLY A 660 6.42 -9.45 -38.03
CA GLY A 660 5.22 -8.64 -37.73
C GLY A 660 5.53 -7.28 -37.13
N LEU A 661 6.39 -7.24 -36.11
CA LEU A 661 6.83 -6.02 -35.46
C LEU A 661 7.75 -5.18 -36.37
N GLU A 662 8.61 -5.80 -37.19
CA GLU A 662 9.42 -5.10 -38.19
C GLU A 662 8.56 -4.40 -39.25
N TYR A 663 7.48 -5.04 -39.70
CA TYR A 663 6.52 -4.43 -40.64
C TYR A 663 5.82 -3.22 -40.02
N LEU A 664 5.45 -3.32 -38.75
CA LEU A 664 4.83 -2.22 -38.04
C LEU A 664 5.81 -1.07 -37.80
N SER A 665 7.01 -1.35 -37.29
CA SER A 665 8.05 -0.36 -36.99
C SER A 665 8.47 0.43 -38.23
N ASN A 666 8.55 -0.24 -39.39
CA ASN A 666 8.89 0.38 -40.67
C ASN A 666 7.67 0.95 -41.42
N ASN A 667 6.51 1.08 -40.76
CA ASN A 667 5.28 1.64 -41.33
C ASN A 667 4.77 0.91 -42.60
N LYS A 668 5.09 -0.39 -42.75
CA LYS A 668 4.58 -1.27 -43.82
C LYS A 668 3.16 -1.79 -43.53
N ALA A 669 2.81 -1.84 -42.25
CA ALA A 669 1.46 -2.15 -41.76
C ALA A 669 1.00 -1.07 -40.77
N TYR A 670 -0.30 -0.83 -40.71
CA TYR A 670 -0.91 0.12 -39.76
C TYR A 670 -0.97 -0.45 -38.35
N ALA A 671 -1.26 -1.75 -38.23
CA ALA A 671 -1.28 -2.47 -36.98
C ALA A 671 -0.73 -3.90 -37.15
N TYR A 672 -0.18 -4.47 -36.08
CA TYR A 672 0.16 -5.88 -35.96
C TYR A 672 -0.76 -6.53 -34.92
N VAL A 673 -1.38 -7.67 -35.26
CA VAL A 673 -2.33 -8.36 -34.38
C VAL A 673 -1.84 -9.76 -34.05
N ASP A 674 -1.68 -10.02 -32.75
CA ASP A 674 -1.31 -11.32 -32.18
C ASP A 674 -1.88 -11.42 -30.75
N ILE A 675 -1.69 -12.55 -30.08
CA ILE A 675 -2.08 -12.68 -28.67
C ILE A 675 -1.27 -11.73 -27.78
N MET A 676 -1.94 -11.17 -26.77
CA MET A 676 -1.38 -10.10 -25.94
C MET A 676 0.01 -10.40 -25.36
N PRO A 677 0.29 -11.58 -24.76
CA PRO A 677 1.60 -11.85 -24.18
C PRO A 677 2.71 -11.98 -25.23
N VAL A 678 2.39 -12.39 -26.46
CA VAL A 678 3.36 -12.43 -27.56
C VAL A 678 3.74 -11.01 -27.97
N LEU A 679 2.76 -10.10 -28.10
CA LEU A 679 3.04 -8.69 -28.36
C LEU A 679 3.90 -8.09 -27.25
N THR A 680 3.48 -8.22 -25.99
CA THR A 680 4.17 -7.63 -24.83
C THR A 680 5.61 -8.15 -24.71
N TYR A 681 5.81 -9.47 -24.81
CA TYR A 681 7.13 -10.08 -24.70
C TYR A 681 8.06 -9.64 -25.84
N ASN A 682 7.59 -9.70 -27.10
CA ASN A 682 8.45 -9.44 -28.25
C ASN A 682 8.71 -7.94 -28.46
N ILE A 683 7.75 -7.04 -28.20
CA ILE A 683 7.97 -5.59 -28.24
C ILE A 683 9.09 -5.20 -27.26
N LYS A 684 9.02 -5.74 -26.03
CA LYS A 684 10.01 -5.51 -24.99
C LYS A 684 11.37 -6.10 -25.33
N ASN A 685 11.43 -7.41 -25.61
CA ASN A 685 12.71 -8.11 -25.80
C ASN A 685 13.45 -7.72 -27.09
N LEU A 686 12.73 -7.30 -28.13
CA LEU A 686 13.35 -6.77 -29.34
C LEU A 686 13.68 -5.27 -29.24
N GLY A 687 13.34 -4.61 -28.12
CA GLY A 687 13.71 -3.22 -27.86
C GLY A 687 12.96 -2.19 -28.71
N TYR A 688 11.75 -2.49 -29.18
CA TYR A 688 10.96 -1.54 -29.96
C TYR A 688 10.42 -0.42 -29.08
N THR A 689 10.93 0.80 -29.25
CA THR A 689 10.48 1.99 -28.52
C THR A 689 9.38 2.76 -29.24
N ASN A 690 9.23 2.57 -30.55
CA ASN A 690 8.25 3.27 -31.39
C ASN A 690 6.91 2.52 -31.53
N ILE A 691 6.76 1.36 -30.91
CA ILE A 691 5.54 0.53 -30.95
C ILE A 691 4.84 0.56 -29.59
N LYS A 692 3.51 0.61 -29.61
CA LYS A 692 2.66 0.45 -28.42
C LYS A 692 1.53 -0.56 -28.70
N ILE A 693 0.94 -1.09 -27.64
CA ILE A 693 -0.29 -1.87 -27.73
C ILE A 693 -1.46 -0.93 -27.48
N THR A 694 -2.38 -0.79 -28.45
CA THR A 694 -3.46 0.22 -28.44
C THR A 694 -4.83 -0.35 -28.15
N GLY A 695 -4.94 -1.63 -27.82
CA GLY A 695 -6.20 -2.27 -27.50
C GLY A 695 -6.23 -3.74 -27.89
N GLN A 696 -7.44 -4.27 -28.02
CA GLN A 696 -7.69 -5.67 -28.35
C GLN A 696 -8.82 -5.80 -29.37
N THR A 697 -8.84 -6.89 -30.11
CA THR A 697 -9.81 -7.11 -31.21
C THR A 697 -11.22 -7.46 -30.73
N GLY A 698 -11.39 -7.76 -29.43
CA GLY A 698 -12.62 -8.31 -28.87
C GLY A 698 -12.85 -9.78 -29.26
N ILE A 699 -11.77 -10.50 -29.54
CA ILE A 699 -11.76 -11.94 -29.80
C ILE A 699 -10.83 -12.60 -28.78
N ASP A 700 -11.36 -13.58 -28.05
CA ASP A 700 -10.57 -14.41 -27.15
C ASP A 700 -9.87 -15.53 -27.93
N PHE A 701 -8.59 -15.72 -27.62
CA PHE A 701 -7.78 -16.83 -28.08
C PHE A 701 -7.78 -17.93 -27.03
N ASP A 702 -8.59 -18.95 -27.25
CA ASP A 702 -8.65 -20.14 -26.41
C ASP A 702 -7.47 -21.06 -26.76
N LEU A 703 -6.43 -21.10 -25.93
CA LEU A 703 -5.30 -22.01 -26.11
C LEU A 703 -5.70 -23.45 -25.77
N ARG A 704 -5.44 -24.33 -26.74
CA ARG A 704 -5.72 -25.76 -26.71
C ARG A 704 -4.55 -26.53 -27.34
N PHE A 705 -4.48 -27.82 -27.04
CA PHE A 705 -3.66 -28.77 -27.78
C PHE A 705 -4.47 -29.25 -28.97
N MET A 706 -3.88 -29.22 -30.17
CA MET A 706 -4.48 -29.79 -31.37
C MET A 706 -3.88 -31.17 -31.59
N LEU A 707 -4.72 -32.17 -31.80
CA LEU A 707 -4.34 -33.56 -31.95
C LEU A 707 -4.83 -34.09 -33.29
N ARG A 708 -4.15 -35.12 -33.78
CA ARG A 708 -4.64 -35.95 -34.88
C ARG A 708 -6.04 -36.48 -34.56
N ASP A 709 -6.89 -36.56 -35.58
CA ASP A 709 -8.31 -36.90 -35.44
C ASP A 709 -8.60 -38.31 -34.89
N ASP A 710 -7.67 -39.23 -35.09
CA ASP A 710 -7.69 -40.61 -34.58
C ASP A 710 -7.12 -40.77 -33.15
N TYR A 711 -6.71 -39.70 -32.47
CA TYR A 711 -6.09 -39.71 -31.13
C TYR A 711 -7.07 -39.36 -29.99
N THR A 712 -8.31 -39.85 -30.07
CA THR A 712 -9.37 -39.59 -29.07
C THR A 712 -9.01 -40.09 -27.67
N ILE A 713 -8.28 -41.20 -27.56
CA ILE A 713 -7.77 -41.71 -26.27
C ILE A 713 -6.78 -40.71 -25.64
N LEU A 714 -5.86 -40.16 -26.43
CA LEU A 714 -4.92 -39.14 -25.93
C LEU A 714 -5.65 -37.86 -25.52
N GLN A 715 -6.65 -37.44 -26.28
CA GLN A 715 -7.51 -36.30 -25.93
C GLN A 715 -8.20 -36.52 -24.57
N SER A 716 -8.74 -37.71 -24.31
CA SER A 716 -9.34 -38.08 -23.01
C SER A 716 -8.32 -37.97 -21.87
N ILE A 717 -7.11 -38.51 -22.06
CA ILE A 717 -6.03 -38.46 -21.06
C ILE A 717 -5.67 -37.00 -20.74
N ILE A 718 -5.43 -36.18 -21.77
CA ILE A 718 -5.10 -34.76 -21.61
C ILE A 718 -6.20 -34.04 -20.82
N ASN A 719 -7.46 -34.24 -21.21
CA ASN A 719 -8.59 -33.58 -20.56
C ASN A 719 -8.76 -34.02 -19.10
N LYS A 720 -8.52 -35.30 -18.76
CA LYS A 720 -8.53 -35.77 -17.37
C LYS A 720 -7.47 -35.10 -16.51
N VAL A 721 -6.29 -34.83 -17.07
CA VAL A 721 -5.22 -34.10 -16.38
C VAL A 721 -5.60 -32.62 -16.25
N LEU A 722 -6.01 -31.96 -17.34
CA LEU A 722 -6.38 -30.54 -17.33
C LEU A 722 -7.55 -30.23 -16.39
N ASN A 723 -8.56 -31.10 -16.34
CA ASN A 723 -9.73 -30.93 -15.46
C ASN A 723 -9.42 -31.12 -13.98
N ARG A 724 -8.25 -31.68 -13.64
CA ARG A 724 -7.77 -31.82 -12.26
C ARG A 724 -6.72 -30.79 -11.88
N MET A 725 -6.22 -30.02 -12.84
CA MET A 725 -5.28 -28.95 -12.59
C MET A 725 -5.95 -27.83 -11.79
N THR A 726 -5.35 -27.47 -10.65
CA THR A 726 -5.83 -26.39 -9.80
C THR A 726 -5.59 -25.03 -10.44
N TYR A 727 -6.31 -24.01 -9.96
CA TYR A 727 -6.06 -22.63 -10.39
C TYR A 727 -4.62 -22.19 -10.07
N LYS A 728 -4.11 -22.58 -8.90
CA LYS A 728 -2.75 -22.23 -8.46
C LYS A 728 -1.67 -22.83 -9.37
N GLU A 729 -1.74 -24.12 -9.69
CA GLU A 729 -0.79 -24.77 -10.61
C GLU A 729 -0.81 -24.12 -12.00
N ARG A 730 -2.01 -23.76 -12.50
CA ARG A 730 -2.18 -23.07 -13.78
C ARG A 730 -1.55 -21.68 -13.76
N GLU A 731 -1.73 -20.98 -12.64
CA GLU A 731 -1.19 -19.64 -12.43
C GLU A 731 0.34 -19.66 -12.24
N GLU A 732 0.90 -20.67 -11.59
CA GLU A 732 2.35 -20.85 -11.42
C GLU A 732 3.06 -21.00 -12.78
N ILE A 733 2.58 -21.90 -13.64
CA ILE A 733 3.13 -22.05 -15.01
C ILE A 733 3.02 -20.74 -15.80
N TYR A 734 1.91 -20.01 -15.65
CA TYR A 734 1.73 -18.75 -16.36
C TYR A 734 2.63 -17.62 -15.84
N LYS A 735 2.76 -17.48 -14.52
CA LYS A 735 3.55 -16.42 -13.86
C LYS A 735 5.05 -16.55 -14.13
N GLU A 736 5.57 -17.77 -14.23
CA GLU A 736 6.98 -18.03 -14.52
C GLU A 736 7.45 -17.29 -15.79
N TRP A 737 6.60 -17.20 -16.81
CA TRP A 737 6.92 -16.58 -18.09
C TRP A 737 6.57 -15.10 -18.21
N ILE A 738 5.64 -14.61 -17.38
CA ILE A 738 5.09 -13.25 -17.49
C ILE A 738 5.67 -12.29 -16.44
N ASN A 739 6.09 -12.79 -15.26
CA ASN A 739 6.68 -11.98 -14.19
C ASN A 739 8.22 -12.05 -14.13
N ALA A 740 8.85 -13.04 -14.74
CA ALA A 740 10.30 -13.06 -14.90
C ALA A 740 10.68 -12.02 -15.96
N ASN A 741 10.95 -10.77 -15.52
CA ASN A 741 11.79 -9.72 -16.14
C ASN A 741 11.30 -8.33 -15.71
N TYR A 742 11.53 -7.93 -14.46
CA TYR A 742 11.64 -6.52 -14.07
C TYR A 742 13.09 -6.27 -13.63
N GLU A 743 13.97 -6.03 -14.59
CA GLU A 743 15.18 -5.25 -14.32
C GLU A 743 14.85 -3.81 -14.69
N GLU A 744 14.87 -2.89 -13.71
CA GLU A 744 14.55 -1.47 -13.94
C GLU A 744 15.60 -0.83 -14.87
N PRO A 745 15.20 -0.02 -15.87
CA PRO A 745 16.14 0.76 -16.66
C PRO A 745 16.74 1.91 -15.83
N TYR A 746 18.04 2.17 -16.02
CA TYR A 746 18.77 3.25 -15.34
C TYR A 746 18.21 4.65 -15.68
N ASP A 747 17.97 5.47 -14.65
CA ASP A 747 17.43 6.83 -14.76
C ASP A 747 18.53 7.86 -15.08
N TYR A 748 18.55 8.37 -16.33
CA TYR A 748 19.48 9.42 -16.79
C TYR A 748 19.03 10.85 -16.43
N SER A 749 17.92 11.05 -15.71
CA SER A 749 17.38 12.39 -15.40
C SER A 749 18.34 13.25 -14.57
N LEU A 750 19.20 12.63 -13.77
CA LEU A 750 20.22 13.33 -12.99
C LEU A 750 21.28 13.98 -13.91
N LEU A 751 21.66 13.29 -14.97
CA LEU A 751 22.69 13.73 -15.92
C LEU A 751 22.22 14.98 -16.71
N LEU A 752 20.95 14.99 -17.13
CA LEU A 752 20.33 16.14 -17.80
C LEU A 752 20.16 17.35 -16.86
N LYS A 753 19.83 17.12 -15.58
CA LYS A 753 19.74 18.20 -14.57
C LYS A 753 21.10 18.88 -14.35
N VAL A 754 22.19 18.10 -14.32
CA VAL A 754 23.56 18.63 -14.20
C VAL A 754 23.94 19.46 -15.43
N ALA A 755 23.62 18.97 -16.64
CA ALA A 755 23.90 19.70 -17.87
C ALA A 755 23.14 21.05 -17.94
N ALA A 756 21.89 21.10 -17.49
CA ALA A 756 21.10 22.34 -17.44
C ALA A 756 21.71 23.39 -16.49
N VAL A 757 22.24 22.97 -15.33
CA VAL A 757 22.93 23.87 -14.39
C VAL A 757 24.16 24.50 -15.04
N PHE A 758 24.93 23.73 -15.83
CA PHE A 758 26.08 24.27 -16.55
C PHE A 758 25.70 25.33 -17.59
N VAL A 759 24.59 25.14 -18.32
CA VAL A 759 24.10 26.14 -19.29
C VAL A 759 23.63 27.41 -18.58
N ILE A 760 23.00 27.29 -17.40
CA ILE A 760 22.57 28.44 -16.58
C ILE A 760 23.78 29.24 -16.07
N ILE A 761 24.83 28.54 -15.62
CA ILE A 761 26.08 29.19 -15.19
C ILE A 761 26.71 29.95 -16.35
N LEU A 762 26.78 29.33 -17.54
CA LEU A 762 27.34 29.97 -18.73
C LEU A 762 26.55 31.24 -19.12
N PHE A 763 25.22 31.19 -19.05
CA PHE A 763 24.37 32.35 -19.28
C PHE A 763 24.58 33.46 -18.23
N PHE A 764 24.72 33.09 -16.96
CA PHE A 764 24.95 34.06 -15.87
C PHE A 764 26.28 34.79 -16.03
N VAL A 765 27.33 34.09 -16.44
CA VAL A 765 28.65 34.69 -16.69
C VAL A 765 28.56 35.73 -17.82
N VAL A 766 27.90 35.39 -18.93
CA VAL A 766 27.71 36.32 -20.06
C VAL A 766 26.85 37.52 -19.64
N TYR A 767 25.80 37.31 -18.85
CA TYR A 767 24.95 38.38 -18.33
C TYR A 767 25.70 39.34 -17.39
N ARG A 768 26.52 38.80 -16.46
CA ARG A 768 27.32 39.60 -15.53
C ARG A 768 28.33 40.48 -16.25
N ASN A 769 28.96 39.95 -17.31
CA ASN A 769 29.89 40.74 -18.12
C ASN A 769 29.20 41.90 -18.86
N ARG A 770 27.94 41.74 -19.29
CA ARG A 770 27.16 42.85 -19.87
C ARG A 770 26.75 43.90 -18.84
N GLN A 771 26.36 43.47 -17.63
CA GLN A 771 25.99 44.39 -16.55
C GLN A 771 27.15 45.29 -16.14
N LEU A 772 28.37 44.75 -16.08
CA LEU A 772 29.56 45.50 -15.68
C LEU A 772 29.82 46.72 -16.56
N LEU A 773 29.61 46.58 -17.88
CA LEU A 773 29.75 47.66 -18.86
C LEU A 773 28.68 48.76 -18.68
N GLN A 774 27.51 48.45 -18.11
CA GLN A 774 26.47 49.46 -17.84
C GLN A 774 26.75 50.27 -16.57
N TYR A 775 27.37 49.67 -15.55
CA TYR A 775 27.65 50.34 -14.28
C TYR A 775 28.62 51.51 -14.45
N GLN A 776 29.61 51.37 -15.32
CA GLN A 776 30.58 52.44 -15.59
C GLN A 776 29.91 53.71 -16.12
N LYS A 777 28.86 53.58 -16.95
CA LYS A 777 28.09 54.74 -17.46
C LYS A 777 27.20 55.41 -16.42
N ARG A 778 26.76 54.68 -15.38
CA ARG A 778 25.86 55.21 -14.34
C ARG A 778 26.60 56.05 -13.30
N LEU A 779 27.86 55.72 -13.04
CA LEU A 779 28.70 56.43 -12.08
C LEU A 779 28.89 57.91 -12.47
N GLU A 780 28.92 58.18 -13.77
CA GLU A 780 29.06 59.52 -14.34
C GLU A 780 27.80 60.39 -14.10
N LEU A 781 26.62 59.76 -14.00
CA LEU A 781 25.35 60.43 -13.73
C LEU A 781 25.14 60.75 -12.23
N ALA A 782 25.62 59.87 -11.34
CA ALA A 782 25.44 60.00 -9.88
C ALA A 782 26.05 61.28 -9.29
N LYS A 783 27.11 61.82 -9.91
CA LYS A 783 27.73 63.08 -9.48
C LYS A 783 26.76 64.25 -9.54
N LYS A 784 25.85 64.23 -10.51
CA LYS A 784 24.82 65.26 -10.72
C LYS A 784 23.68 65.19 -9.70
N GLU A 785 23.61 64.11 -8.94
CA GLU A 785 22.55 63.80 -7.97
C GLU A 785 22.83 64.38 -6.57
N THR A 786 24.08 64.77 -6.32
CA THR A 786 24.56 65.26 -5.01
C THR A 786 23.90 66.57 -4.56
N GLU A 787 23.52 67.45 -5.47
CA GLU A 787 22.81 68.71 -5.15
C GLU A 787 21.37 68.48 -4.67
N LYS A 788 20.74 67.38 -5.12
CA LYS A 788 19.43 66.93 -4.65
C LYS A 788 19.49 66.37 -3.21
N SER A 789 20.68 65.98 -2.76
CA SER A 789 20.92 65.26 -1.50
C SER A 789 20.71 66.11 -0.24
N LEU A 790 20.84 67.45 -0.34
CA LEU A 790 20.69 68.34 0.83
C LEU A 790 19.23 68.47 1.32
N ASN A 791 18.27 68.51 0.39
CA ASN A 791 16.85 68.52 0.76
C ASN A 791 16.37 67.16 1.28
N ASN A 792 16.96 66.06 0.77
CA ASN A 792 16.71 64.73 1.29
C ASN A 792 17.16 64.60 2.75
N PHE A 793 18.21 65.31 3.18
CA PHE A 793 18.77 65.17 4.54
C PHE A 793 17.77 65.49 5.67
N LYS A 794 16.94 66.55 5.56
CA LYS A 794 15.91 66.87 6.56
C LYS A 794 14.78 65.84 6.57
N THR A 795 14.41 65.32 5.41
CA THR A 795 13.43 64.23 5.27
C THR A 795 13.99 62.91 5.82
N LEU A 796 15.31 62.68 5.73
CA LEU A 796 15.98 61.48 6.25
C LEU A 796 16.00 61.42 7.78
N ILE A 797 16.06 62.54 8.50
CA ILE A 797 16.03 62.56 9.98
C ILE A 797 14.64 62.16 10.52
N GLU A 798 13.56 62.65 9.89
CA GLU A 798 12.18 62.34 10.30
C GLU A 798 11.68 60.98 9.80
N LEU A 799 12.26 60.43 8.72
CA LEU A 799 11.98 59.06 8.25
C LEU A 799 12.87 57.99 8.91
N ASN A 800 13.78 58.35 9.80
CA ASN A 800 14.68 57.39 10.43
C ASN A 800 13.91 56.48 11.40
N ILE A 801 14.16 55.18 11.30
CA ILE A 801 13.59 54.14 12.19
C ILE A 801 14.28 54.18 13.58
N ALA A 802 15.45 54.81 13.69
CA ALA A 802 16.08 55.08 14.97
C ALA A 802 15.47 56.34 15.62
N GLY A 803 15.27 56.28 16.94
CA GLY A 803 14.95 57.45 17.73
C GLY A 803 16.17 58.37 17.80
N ILE A 804 16.03 59.63 17.43
CA ILE A 804 17.09 60.64 17.46
C ILE A 804 16.77 61.66 18.54
N LEU A 805 17.73 61.88 19.42
CA LEU A 805 17.73 62.88 20.49
C LEU A 805 18.94 63.79 20.30
N ILE A 806 18.79 65.10 20.37
CA ILE A 806 19.92 66.04 20.37
C ILE A 806 19.99 66.66 21.74
N ILE A 807 21.12 66.52 22.42
CA ILE A 807 21.30 66.93 23.81
C ILE A 807 22.28 68.11 23.89
N ARG A 808 21.90 69.08 24.71
CA ARG A 808 22.68 70.26 25.07
C ARG A 808 22.60 70.43 26.59
N ASP A 809 23.76 70.58 27.24
CA ASP A 809 23.85 70.73 28.71
C ASP A 809 23.02 69.70 29.49
N LYS A 810 23.14 68.41 29.12
CA LYS A 810 22.42 67.25 29.68
C LYS A 810 20.90 67.25 29.48
N LYS A 811 20.36 68.21 28.73
CA LYS A 811 18.93 68.33 28.41
C LYS A 811 18.64 68.06 26.94
N ILE A 812 17.48 67.50 26.65
CA ILE A 812 17.04 67.23 25.27
C ILE A 812 16.64 68.56 24.60
N SER A 813 17.27 68.88 23.48
CA SER A 813 17.04 70.10 22.67
C SER A 813 16.26 69.83 21.37
N TYR A 814 16.37 68.62 20.81
CA TYR A 814 15.56 68.17 19.68
C TYR A 814 15.30 66.66 19.82
N ILE A 815 14.15 66.22 19.31
CA ILE A 815 13.75 64.82 19.30
C ILE A 815 12.91 64.54 18.04
N ASN A 816 13.19 63.43 17.35
CA ASN A 816 12.38 63.00 16.19
C ASN A 816 11.14 62.19 16.62
N ASP A 817 10.20 61.98 15.70
CA ASP A 817 8.93 61.28 16.01
C ASP A 817 9.14 59.84 16.49
N GLU A 818 10.18 59.16 15.99
CA GLU A 818 10.44 57.76 16.30
C GLU A 818 10.94 57.56 17.75
N ALA A 819 11.72 58.50 18.28
CA ALA A 819 12.15 58.46 19.68
C ALA A 819 10.97 58.54 20.66
N ILE A 820 9.93 59.29 20.31
CA ILE A 820 8.69 59.40 21.10
C ILE A 820 7.96 58.05 21.15
N LYS A 821 7.88 57.35 20.02
CA LYS A 821 7.22 56.05 19.92
C LYS A 821 7.94 54.98 20.74
N ILE A 822 9.26 54.91 20.65
CA ILE A 822 10.09 53.95 21.41
C ILE A 822 9.90 54.17 22.92
N LEU A 823 9.93 55.43 23.39
CA LEU A 823 9.77 55.76 24.82
C LEU A 823 8.30 55.76 25.30
N LYS A 824 7.35 55.62 24.36
CA LYS A 824 5.89 55.64 24.58
C LYS A 824 5.36 56.93 25.21
N TYR A 825 5.91 58.07 24.80
CA TYR A 825 5.39 59.40 25.16
C TYR A 825 4.38 59.90 24.11
N ASN A 826 3.59 60.94 24.41
CA ASN A 826 2.51 61.40 23.51
C ASN A 826 2.89 62.61 22.66
N SER A 827 3.94 63.36 23.03
CA SER A 827 4.37 64.57 22.30
C SER A 827 5.85 64.89 22.51
N LYS A 828 6.46 65.64 21.57
CA LYS A 828 7.86 66.09 21.65
C LYS A 828 8.08 67.00 22.87
N ASP A 829 7.12 67.87 23.15
CA ASP A 829 7.22 68.89 24.20
C ASP A 829 7.32 68.31 25.62
N GLU A 830 6.85 67.08 25.84
CA GLU A 830 6.98 66.37 27.13
C GLU A 830 8.42 65.92 27.44
N LEU A 831 9.29 65.88 26.43
CA LEU A 831 10.66 65.37 26.51
C LEU A 831 11.70 66.45 26.26
N ILE A 832 11.38 67.50 25.50
CA ILE A 832 12.27 68.66 25.32
C ILE A 832 12.51 69.32 26.69
N TYR A 833 13.77 69.64 26.97
CA TYR A 833 14.32 70.19 28.22
C TYR A 833 14.37 69.25 29.44
N LYS A 834 13.89 68.00 29.33
CA LYS A 834 14.12 66.99 30.38
C LYS A 834 15.56 66.56 30.43
N GLU A 835 16.00 66.16 31.62
CA GLU A 835 17.33 65.61 31.83
C GLU A 835 17.39 64.15 31.34
N VAL A 836 18.47 63.81 30.64
CA VAL A 836 18.60 62.50 29.98
C VAL A 836 18.68 61.34 30.99
N SER A 837 19.10 61.63 32.23
CA SER A 837 19.16 60.70 33.35
C SER A 837 17.79 60.20 33.83
N GLU A 838 16.70 60.88 33.50
CA GLU A 838 15.34 60.43 33.82
C GLU A 838 14.84 59.33 32.87
N ILE A 839 15.50 59.16 31.70
CA ILE A 839 15.03 58.30 30.62
C ILE A 839 15.89 57.04 30.50
N PHE A 840 17.18 57.11 30.79
CA PHE A 840 18.10 55.97 30.67
C PHE A 840 18.65 55.57 32.04
N GLN A 841 18.56 54.28 32.37
CA GLN A 841 19.15 53.71 33.59
C GLN A 841 20.46 52.99 33.28
N THR A 842 21.47 53.22 34.13
CA THR A 842 22.72 52.46 34.22
C THR A 842 22.83 51.86 35.62
N GLU A 843 23.58 50.77 35.78
CA GLU A 843 23.90 50.22 37.12
C GLU A 843 24.77 51.17 37.95
N ASP A 844 25.45 52.12 37.30
CA ASP A 844 26.27 53.15 37.93
C ASP A 844 25.89 54.56 37.43
N SER A 845 25.10 55.29 38.22
CA SER A 845 24.52 56.60 37.85
C SER A 845 25.56 57.70 37.56
N SER A 846 26.80 57.52 38.02
CA SER A 846 27.90 58.46 37.83
C SER A 846 28.51 58.43 36.42
N ASN A 847 28.25 57.37 35.64
CA ASN A 847 28.86 57.10 34.33
C ASN A 847 27.95 57.40 33.12
N LEU A 848 26.69 57.80 33.32
CA LEU A 848 25.72 57.95 32.22
C LEU A 848 26.15 59.00 31.19
N CYS A 849 26.71 60.13 31.62
CA CYS A 849 27.18 61.18 30.71
C CYS A 849 28.36 60.71 29.84
N ASP A 850 29.28 59.92 30.41
CA ASP A 850 30.45 59.41 29.69
C ASP A 850 30.03 58.36 28.64
N VAL A 851 29.03 57.53 28.97
CA VAL A 851 28.44 56.56 28.02
C VAL A 851 27.72 57.26 26.86
N LEU A 852 26.98 58.33 27.13
CA LEU A 852 26.22 59.10 26.13
C LEU A 852 27.10 59.99 25.22
N ILE A 853 28.30 60.36 25.69
CA ILE A 853 29.27 61.17 24.97
C ILE A 853 30.33 60.30 24.27
N SER A 854 30.45 59.04 24.67
CA SER A 854 31.34 58.09 23.99
C SER A 854 30.89 57.83 22.56
N SER A 855 31.86 57.74 21.65
CA SER A 855 31.65 57.39 20.25
C SER A 855 31.30 55.91 20.03
N ASP A 856 31.35 55.10 21.09
CA ASP A 856 31.05 53.67 21.07
C ASP A 856 29.58 53.42 21.39
N SER A 857 28.98 52.44 20.70
CA SER A 857 27.60 52.07 20.97
C SER A 857 27.49 51.29 22.28
N SER A 858 26.56 51.67 23.14
CA SER A 858 26.35 51.05 24.45
C SER A 858 24.91 50.58 24.62
N GLU A 859 24.72 49.36 25.12
CA GLU A 859 23.39 48.83 25.44
C GLU A 859 22.95 49.29 26.83
N LEU A 860 21.77 49.89 26.92
CA LEU A 860 21.18 50.37 28.17
C LEU A 860 19.68 50.08 28.23
N ASN A 861 19.08 50.23 29.41
CA ASN A 861 17.64 50.14 29.56
C ASN A 861 17.03 51.54 29.61
N ALA A 862 16.15 51.83 28.66
CA ALA A 862 15.31 53.02 28.68
C ALA A 862 14.06 52.77 29.51
N ILE A 863 13.64 53.77 30.27
CA ILE A 863 12.37 53.75 31.01
C ILE A 863 11.29 54.37 30.13
N SER A 864 10.26 53.59 29.82
CA SER A 864 9.07 54.11 29.14
C SER A 864 8.16 54.91 30.08
N LYS A 865 7.23 55.70 29.54
CA LYS A 865 6.22 56.45 30.33
C LYS A 865 5.40 55.59 31.30
N THR A 866 5.25 54.29 31.03
CA THR A 866 4.51 53.33 31.88
C THR A 866 5.42 52.55 32.83
N ASN A 867 6.66 53.00 33.06
CA ASN A 867 7.65 52.36 33.95
C ASN A 867 8.16 50.98 33.51
N ASN A 868 7.98 50.60 32.23
CA ASN A 868 8.58 49.38 31.68
C ASN A 868 10.01 49.67 31.19
N LEU A 869 10.91 48.71 31.42
CA LEU A 869 12.29 48.73 30.92
C LEU A 869 12.31 48.25 29.46
N ILE A 870 12.91 49.04 28.59
CA ILE A 870 13.09 48.74 27.17
C ILE A 870 14.60 48.66 26.89
N PRO A 871 15.13 47.52 26.43
CA PRO A 871 16.54 47.43 26.06
C PRO A 871 16.78 48.24 24.78
N VAL A 872 17.69 49.20 24.84
CA VAL A 872 18.02 50.09 23.72
C VAL A 872 19.52 50.10 23.47
N LEU A 873 19.91 50.15 22.19
CA LEU A 873 21.28 50.45 21.80
C LEU A 873 21.42 51.95 21.59
N LEU A 874 22.29 52.59 22.37
CA LEU A 874 22.59 54.01 22.26
C LEU A 874 23.91 54.23 21.54
N LYS A 875 23.96 55.23 20.66
CA LYS A 875 25.20 55.76 20.11
C LYS A 875 25.12 57.28 20.05
N GLY A 876 26.06 57.93 20.72
CA GLY A 876 26.19 59.38 20.71
C GLY A 876 27.39 59.83 19.87
N GLU A 877 27.29 61.00 19.25
CA GLU A 877 28.45 61.69 18.68
C GLU A 877 28.32 63.19 18.90
N ALA A 878 29.44 63.84 19.21
CA ALA A 878 29.52 65.28 19.26
C ALA A 878 29.42 65.83 17.83
N ALA A 879 28.42 66.66 17.58
CA ALA A 879 28.17 67.24 16.27
C ALA A 879 27.81 68.71 16.41
N GLU A 880 27.86 69.42 15.29
CA GLU A 880 27.35 70.78 15.21
C GLU A 880 25.93 70.71 14.65
N PHE A 881 24.95 71.12 15.47
CA PHE A 881 23.55 71.21 15.06
C PHE A 881 23.08 72.65 15.23
N ASP A 882 22.61 73.26 14.15
CA ASP A 882 22.33 74.70 14.04
C ASP A 882 23.50 75.59 14.46
N ASN A 883 24.71 75.27 13.98
CA ASN A 883 25.96 75.99 14.30
C ASN A 883 26.31 76.05 15.80
N LEU A 884 25.82 75.09 16.58
CA LEU A 884 26.09 74.99 18.01
C LEU A 884 26.60 73.60 18.38
N PRO A 885 27.60 73.49 19.27
CA PRO A 885 28.08 72.21 19.78
C PRO A 885 26.93 71.47 20.47
N SER A 886 26.59 70.30 19.96
CA SER A 886 25.48 69.47 20.43
C SER A 886 25.91 68.01 20.41
N HIS A 887 25.21 67.15 21.16
CA HIS A 887 25.42 65.71 21.06
C HIS A 887 24.20 65.08 20.40
N ILE A 888 24.38 64.46 19.24
CA ILE A 888 23.30 63.71 18.58
C ILE A 888 23.39 62.28 19.08
N ILE A 889 22.33 61.81 19.71
CA ILE A 889 22.18 60.46 20.23
C ILE A 889 21.13 59.73 19.41
N SER A 890 21.56 58.62 18.81
CA SER A 890 20.69 57.66 18.16
C SER A 890 20.38 56.52 19.12
N MET A 891 19.11 56.12 19.19
CA MET A 891 18.64 55.00 19.99
C MET A 891 17.83 54.02 19.13
N ILE A 892 18.08 52.73 19.30
CA ILE A 892 17.38 51.64 18.59
C ILE A 892 16.79 50.69 19.64
N ASP A 893 15.50 50.40 19.54
CA ASP A 893 14.84 49.38 20.37
C ASP A 893 15.36 47.98 19.98
N LEU A 894 15.94 47.26 20.96
CA LEU A 894 16.51 45.92 20.77
C LEU A 894 15.51 44.80 21.07
N THR A 895 14.26 45.12 21.44
CA THR A 895 13.27 44.12 21.89
C THR A 895 13.04 43.02 20.85
N ASP A 896 12.81 43.40 19.59
CA ASP A 896 12.60 42.43 18.49
C ASP A 896 13.87 41.67 18.11
N ILE A 897 15.06 42.27 18.30
CA ILE A 897 16.35 41.64 17.99
C ILE A 897 16.67 40.57 19.04
N LYS A 898 16.55 40.88 20.34
CA LYS A 898 16.76 39.90 21.42
C LYS A 898 15.76 38.74 21.35
N ASN A 899 14.49 39.02 21.07
CA ASN A 899 13.48 37.97 20.88
C ASN A 899 13.76 37.08 19.66
N LYS A 900 14.28 37.64 18.56
CA LYS A 900 14.68 36.86 17.39
C LYS A 900 15.94 36.04 17.66
N GLU A 901 16.93 36.59 18.37
CA GLU A 901 18.12 35.84 18.79
C GLU A 901 17.74 34.62 19.65
N ASP A 902 16.87 34.79 20.65
CA ASP A 902 16.37 33.69 21.47
C ASP A 902 15.59 32.64 20.67
N LEU A 903 14.73 33.09 19.74
CA LEU A 903 14.00 32.19 18.84
C LEU A 903 14.95 31.43 17.90
N MET A 904 16.03 32.06 17.45
CA MET A 904 17.02 31.45 16.56
C MET A 904 17.95 30.49 17.31
N LEU A 905 18.29 30.78 18.57
CA LEU A 905 18.95 29.85 19.48
C LEU A 905 18.11 28.57 19.65
N GLN A 906 16.79 28.71 19.84
CA GLN A 906 15.85 27.58 19.90
C GLN A 906 15.74 26.81 18.57
N GLN A 907 15.68 27.51 17.43
CA GLN A 907 15.68 26.85 16.11
C GLN A 907 16.97 26.08 15.84
N SER A 908 18.14 26.62 16.22
CA SER A 908 19.42 25.93 16.08
C SER A 908 19.49 24.67 16.94
N LYS A 909 18.99 24.75 18.18
CA LYS A 909 18.85 23.59 19.08
C LYS A 909 17.98 22.50 18.44
N MET A 910 16.84 22.88 17.86
CA MET A 910 15.93 21.97 17.14
C MET A 910 16.55 21.38 15.86
N ALA A 911 17.34 22.16 15.10
CA ALA A 911 18.00 21.69 13.89
C ALA A 911 19.08 20.65 14.19
N SER A 912 19.91 20.88 15.22
CA SER A 912 20.90 19.91 15.70
C SER A 912 20.23 18.62 16.19
N LEU A 913 19.07 18.74 16.85
CA LEU A 913 18.26 17.60 17.27
C LEU A 913 17.70 16.82 16.07
N GLY A 914 17.26 17.49 15.02
CA GLY A 914 16.76 16.86 13.79
C GLY A 914 17.83 16.04 13.05
N GLU A 915 19.06 16.55 12.97
CA GLU A 915 20.19 15.82 12.38
C GLU A 915 20.54 14.56 13.20
N MET A 916 20.51 14.68 14.54
CA MET A 916 20.70 13.55 15.46
C MET A 916 19.60 12.48 15.31
N ILE A 917 18.32 12.89 15.22
CA ILE A 917 17.19 11.97 14.97
C ILE A 917 17.37 11.23 13.64
N GLY A 918 17.87 11.89 12.60
CA GLY A 918 18.19 11.26 11.33
C GLY A 918 19.24 10.15 11.45
N ASN A 919 20.32 10.42 12.19
CA ASN A 919 21.40 9.45 12.44
C ASN A 919 20.92 8.27 13.30
N ILE A 920 20.08 8.53 14.32
CA ILE A 920 19.48 7.50 15.17
C ILE A 920 18.50 6.63 14.37
N ALA A 921 17.68 7.23 13.50
CA ALA A 921 16.76 6.47 12.64
C ALA A 921 17.52 5.53 11.70
N HIS A 922 18.68 5.96 11.18
CA HIS A 922 19.57 5.08 10.43
C HIS A 922 20.17 3.96 11.30
N GLN A 923 20.61 4.30 12.52
CA GLN A 923 21.15 3.34 13.49
C GLN A 923 20.10 2.36 14.03
N TRP A 924 18.80 2.67 14.01
CA TRP A 924 17.72 1.75 14.40
C TRP A 924 17.39 0.72 13.32
N ARG A 925 17.54 1.09 12.05
CA ARG A 925 17.31 0.15 10.94
C ARG A 925 18.28 -1.03 11.00
N GLN A 926 19.52 -0.82 11.39
CA GLN A 926 20.54 -1.87 11.48
C GLN A 926 20.19 -3.01 12.46
N PRO A 927 19.90 -2.77 13.75
CA PRO A 927 19.46 -3.80 14.69
C PRO A 927 18.10 -4.39 14.32
N LEU A 928 17.16 -3.61 13.76
CA LEU A 928 15.89 -4.15 13.25
C LEU A 928 16.11 -5.13 12.09
N SER A 929 17.01 -4.81 11.15
CA SER A 929 17.41 -5.71 10.07
C SER A 929 18.12 -6.95 10.61
N SER A 930 18.95 -6.82 11.66
CA SER A 930 19.57 -7.95 12.34
C SER A 930 18.52 -8.89 12.94
N ILE A 931 17.55 -8.35 13.71
CA ILE A 931 16.43 -9.13 14.28
C ILE A 931 15.64 -9.83 13.17
N SER A 932 15.33 -9.11 12.08
CA SER A 932 14.59 -9.67 10.94
C SER A 932 15.37 -10.79 10.24
N THR A 933 16.69 -10.66 10.12
CA THR A 933 17.57 -11.64 9.49
C THR A 933 17.71 -12.88 10.35
N ILE A 934 17.95 -12.71 11.66
CA ILE A 934 18.02 -13.82 12.62
C ILE A 934 16.68 -14.56 12.67
N SER A 935 15.56 -13.84 12.72
CA SER A 935 14.22 -14.44 12.72
C SER A 935 13.91 -15.22 11.43
N SER A 936 14.27 -14.67 10.27
CA SER A 936 14.08 -15.33 8.98
C SER A 936 15.00 -16.55 8.81
N GLY A 937 16.25 -16.45 9.28
CA GLY A 937 17.22 -17.54 9.31
C GLY A 937 16.79 -18.68 10.21
N LEU A 938 16.29 -18.38 11.42
CA LEU A 938 15.69 -19.38 12.31
C LEU A 938 14.51 -20.11 11.66
N LYS A 939 13.65 -19.37 10.95
CA LYS A 939 12.51 -19.94 10.23
C LYS A 939 12.98 -20.89 9.11
N LEU A 940 13.94 -20.45 8.29
CA LEU A 940 14.50 -21.28 7.21
C LEU A 940 15.20 -22.53 7.76
N GLN A 941 16.07 -22.38 8.75
CA GLN A 941 16.74 -23.52 9.38
C GLN A 941 15.73 -24.49 10.00
N LYS A 942 14.59 -23.99 10.51
CA LYS A 942 13.53 -24.84 11.02
C LYS A 942 12.78 -25.57 9.91
N GLU A 943 12.52 -24.91 8.78
CA GLU A 943 11.85 -25.51 7.60
C GLU A 943 12.71 -26.57 6.92
N TYR A 944 14.04 -26.45 6.98
CA TYR A 944 14.99 -27.44 6.46
C TYR A 944 15.47 -28.47 7.49
N ASP A 945 14.87 -28.51 8.70
CA ASP A 945 15.30 -29.38 9.82
C ASP A 945 16.80 -29.29 10.18
N GLN A 946 17.41 -28.13 9.95
CA GLN A 946 18.80 -27.81 10.29
C GLN A 946 18.94 -27.00 11.58
N LEU A 947 17.83 -26.62 12.21
CA LEU A 947 17.83 -25.83 13.43
C LEU A 947 18.15 -26.70 14.66
N THR A 948 19.30 -26.44 15.29
CA THR A 948 19.66 -27.06 16.57
C THR A 948 19.20 -26.23 17.76
N ASP A 949 18.97 -26.86 18.91
CA ASP A 949 18.57 -26.15 20.15
C ASP A 949 19.61 -25.09 20.57
N LYS A 950 20.89 -25.37 20.36
CA LYS A 950 21.98 -24.41 20.62
C LYS A 950 21.84 -23.17 19.76
N THR A 951 21.70 -23.33 18.43
CA THR A 951 21.55 -22.23 17.48
C THR A 951 20.23 -21.46 17.71
N PHE A 952 19.17 -22.16 18.14
CA PHE A 952 17.90 -21.55 18.49
C PHE A 952 18.01 -20.62 19.69
N ILE A 953 18.61 -21.09 20.78
CA ILE A 953 18.82 -20.30 22.00
C ILE A 953 19.75 -19.10 21.72
N GLU A 954 20.91 -19.33 21.08
CA GLU A 954 21.85 -18.27 20.72
C GLU A 954 21.20 -17.18 19.85
N SER A 955 20.33 -17.56 18.91
CA SER A 955 19.62 -16.61 18.05
C SER A 955 18.56 -15.79 18.81
N LEU A 956 17.84 -16.41 19.75
CA LEU A 956 16.86 -15.70 20.59
C LEU A 956 17.53 -14.77 21.60
N ASP A 957 18.68 -15.17 22.15
CA ASP A 957 19.49 -14.34 23.04
C ASP A 957 20.01 -13.11 22.28
N ASN A 958 20.53 -13.29 21.07
CA ASN A 958 20.96 -12.19 20.20
C ASN A 958 19.82 -11.21 19.86
N ILE A 959 18.60 -11.70 19.58
CA ILE A 959 17.42 -10.84 19.37
C ILE A 959 17.09 -10.06 20.65
N THR A 960 17.16 -10.72 21.81
CA THR A 960 16.84 -10.12 23.11
C THR A 960 17.87 -9.06 23.50
N GLU A 961 19.16 -9.30 23.28
CA GLU A 961 20.21 -8.30 23.48
C GLU A 961 20.06 -7.11 22.53
N THR A 962 19.75 -7.37 21.26
CA THR A 962 19.53 -6.31 20.26
C THR A 962 18.32 -5.42 20.60
N THR A 963 17.26 -5.99 21.13
CA THR A 963 16.07 -5.24 21.59
C THR A 963 16.34 -4.44 22.86
N LYS A 964 17.10 -4.98 23.83
CA LYS A 964 17.55 -4.22 25.01
C LYS A 964 18.44 -3.05 24.61
N PHE A 965 19.36 -3.25 23.68
CA PHE A 965 20.21 -2.20 23.13
C PHE A 965 19.39 -1.07 22.49
N LEU A 966 18.38 -1.42 21.68
CA LEU A 966 17.46 -0.45 21.09
C LEU A 966 16.69 0.36 22.16
N SER A 967 16.20 -0.32 23.21
CA SER A 967 15.49 0.34 24.30
C SER A 967 16.38 1.31 25.08
N GLN A 968 17.60 0.87 25.44
CA GLN A 968 18.56 1.72 26.15
C GLN A 968 18.93 2.96 25.32
N THR A 969 19.09 2.81 24.01
CA THR A 969 19.38 3.93 23.10
C THR A 969 18.24 4.97 23.08
N ILE A 970 16.98 4.54 23.21
CA ILE A 970 15.81 5.43 23.31
C ILE A 970 15.86 6.21 24.63
N ASP A 971 16.15 5.52 25.74
CA ASP A 971 16.19 6.13 27.06
C ASP A 971 17.34 7.14 27.19
N ASP A 972 18.52 6.82 26.64
CA ASP A 972 19.67 7.71 26.59
C ASP A 972 19.35 8.99 25.77
N PHE A 973 18.59 8.86 24.68
CA PHE A 973 18.12 10.00 23.88
C PHE A 973 17.07 10.85 24.61
N GLN A 974 16.10 10.23 25.29
CA GLN A 974 15.10 10.98 26.06
C GLN A 974 15.73 11.78 27.20
N ASN A 975 16.79 11.24 27.81
CA ASN A 975 17.53 11.93 28.86
C ASN A 975 18.42 13.07 28.33
N TYR A 976 18.81 13.03 27.04
CA TYR A 976 19.57 14.09 26.36
C TYR A 976 18.74 15.35 26.06
N ILE A 977 17.43 15.21 25.79
CA ILE A 977 16.54 16.34 25.46
C ILE A 977 16.14 17.17 26.70
N LYS A 978 16.32 16.62 27.91
CA LYS A 978 15.94 17.31 29.15
C LYS A 978 16.93 18.43 29.47
N GLU A 979 16.40 19.64 29.66
CA GLU A 979 17.17 20.79 30.17
C GLU A 979 17.61 20.53 31.62
N ASP A 980 18.93 20.53 31.85
CA ASP A 980 19.48 20.51 33.21
C ASP A 980 19.24 21.89 33.84
N LYS A 981 18.24 22.00 34.72
CA LYS A 981 17.95 23.25 35.45
C LYS A 981 18.87 23.50 36.64
N LEU A 982 19.70 22.51 37.01
CA LEU A 982 20.57 22.54 38.19
C LEU A 982 21.94 21.99 37.83
N LYS A 983 23.00 22.60 38.38
CA LYS A 983 24.36 22.07 38.32
C LYS A 983 24.43 20.77 39.10
N LYS A 984 25.16 19.79 38.57
CA LYS A 984 25.43 18.51 39.24
C LYS A 984 26.92 18.20 39.16
N GLU A 985 27.41 17.46 40.14
CA GLU A 985 28.74 16.87 40.06
C GLU A 985 28.71 15.68 39.10
N PHE A 986 29.56 15.72 38.08
CA PHE A 986 29.72 14.61 37.14
C PHE A 986 31.17 14.49 36.67
N ASN A 987 31.54 13.31 36.18
CA ASN A 987 32.86 13.05 35.63
C ASN A 987 32.86 13.32 34.12
N ILE A 988 33.76 14.19 33.66
CA ILE A 988 33.90 14.55 32.24
C ILE A 988 34.23 13.33 31.36
N LEU A 989 34.94 12.34 31.89
CA LEU A 989 35.23 11.10 31.17
C LEU A 989 33.93 10.42 30.72
N ASN A 990 32.93 10.35 31.60
CA ASN A 990 31.64 9.76 31.28
C ASN A 990 30.90 10.56 30.19
N SER A 991 31.01 11.89 30.20
CA SER A 991 30.43 12.75 29.16
C SER A 991 31.07 12.51 27.79
N ILE A 992 32.41 12.43 27.74
CA ILE A 992 33.15 12.17 26.49
C ILE A 992 32.79 10.77 25.96
N GLU A 993 32.79 9.74 26.82
CA GLU A 993 32.43 8.37 26.43
C GLU A 993 30.99 8.24 25.93
N LYS A 994 30.03 8.94 26.57
CA LYS A 994 28.63 8.99 26.12
C LYS A 994 28.53 9.55 24.70
N VAL A 995 29.17 10.69 24.43
CA VAL A 995 29.13 11.33 23.10
C VAL A 995 29.84 10.47 22.05
N LEU A 996 30.99 9.87 22.38
CA LEU A 996 31.70 8.95 21.47
C LEU A 996 30.87 7.71 21.14
N THR A 997 30.16 7.15 22.12
CA THR A 997 29.27 6.00 21.91
C THR A 997 28.15 6.33 20.93
N LEU A 998 27.54 7.52 21.06
CA LEU A 998 26.50 8.00 20.14
C LEU A 998 27.05 8.20 18.71
N MET A 999 28.27 8.72 18.58
CA MET A 999 28.88 9.01 17.28
C MET A 999 29.60 7.82 16.64
N LYS A 1000 29.79 6.70 17.37
CA LYS A 1000 30.57 5.53 16.94
C LYS A 1000 30.22 5.07 15.53
N GLY A 1001 28.94 4.81 15.26
CA GLY A 1001 28.50 4.36 13.92
C GLY A 1001 28.74 5.41 12.82
N SER A 1002 28.66 6.70 13.14
CA SER A 1002 28.94 7.76 12.17
C SER A 1002 30.43 7.87 11.86
N PHE A 1003 31.31 7.65 12.83
CA PHE A 1003 32.76 7.63 12.61
C PHE A 1003 33.20 6.38 11.86
N THR A 1004 32.66 5.20 12.21
CA THR A 1004 32.95 3.95 11.48
C THR A 1004 32.51 4.03 10.01
N ASN A 1005 31.30 4.51 9.73
CA ASN A 1005 30.82 4.68 8.35
C ASN A 1005 31.61 5.73 7.55
N SER A 1006 32.32 6.62 8.25
CA SER A 1006 33.16 7.66 7.62
C SER A 1006 34.64 7.30 7.66
N PHE A 1007 35.01 6.08 8.07
CA PHE A 1007 36.40 5.61 8.20
C PHE A 1007 37.30 6.49 9.08
N ILE A 1008 36.75 7.07 10.16
CA ILE A 1008 37.49 7.95 11.06
C ILE A 1008 38.04 7.14 12.24
N THR A 1009 39.36 7.16 12.41
CA THR A 1009 40.03 6.60 13.60
C THR A 1009 39.99 7.62 14.74
N VAL A 1010 39.49 7.20 15.91
CA VAL A 1010 39.46 8.03 17.12
C VAL A 1010 40.38 7.41 18.17
N GLU A 1011 41.39 8.17 18.60
CA GLU A 1011 42.27 7.82 19.72
C GLU A 1011 42.00 8.73 20.92
N ASN A 1012 42.11 8.18 22.13
CA ASN A 1012 41.79 8.91 23.34
C ASN A 1012 42.83 8.71 24.46
N ASP A 1013 43.07 9.79 25.21
CA ASP A 1013 43.93 9.85 26.40
C ASP A 1013 43.15 10.62 27.49
N LEU A 1014 42.27 9.92 28.21
CA LEU A 1014 41.25 10.53 29.06
C LEU A 1014 41.56 10.38 30.55
N GLU A 1015 41.81 11.50 31.23
CA GLU A 1015 41.79 11.59 32.69
C GLU A 1015 40.36 11.83 33.20
N GLY A 1016 39.94 11.10 34.24
CA GLY A 1016 38.65 11.28 34.91
C GLY A 1016 38.66 12.47 35.87
N ILE A 1017 37.85 13.50 35.57
CA ILE A 1017 37.83 14.77 36.30
C ILE A 1017 36.39 15.10 36.68
N ILE A 1018 36.16 15.32 37.97
CA ILE A 1018 34.85 15.72 38.50
C ILE A 1018 34.72 17.24 38.40
N VAL A 1019 33.60 17.70 37.85
CA VAL A 1019 33.22 19.12 37.78
C VAL A 1019 31.79 19.31 38.27
N ASN A 1020 31.50 20.48 38.85
CA ASN A 1020 30.14 20.87 39.23
C ASN A 1020 29.51 21.80 38.18
N SER A 1021 28.82 21.22 37.18
CA SER A 1021 28.30 21.98 36.04
C SER A 1021 27.07 21.31 35.38
N TYR A 1022 26.73 21.72 34.16
CA TYR A 1022 25.61 21.19 33.37
C TYR A 1022 26.10 20.10 32.39
N GLU A 1023 25.93 18.83 32.77
CA GLU A 1023 26.41 17.67 31.98
C GLU A 1023 25.80 17.64 30.58
N ASN A 1024 24.51 17.92 30.44
CA ASN A 1024 23.83 17.89 29.14
C ASN A 1024 24.30 19.00 28.20
N GLU A 1025 24.60 20.19 28.73
CA GLU A 1025 25.16 21.29 27.93
C GLU A 1025 26.59 20.98 27.46
N LEU A 1026 27.41 20.35 28.32
CA LEU A 1026 28.74 19.88 27.92
C LEU A 1026 28.65 18.82 26.81
N ASN A 1027 27.74 17.85 26.95
CA ASN A 1027 27.53 16.83 25.93
C ASN A 1027 27.14 17.46 24.57
N GLN A 1028 26.33 18.54 24.59
CA GLN A 1028 25.98 19.30 23.40
C GLN A 1028 27.18 20.05 22.79
N ALA A 1029 28.01 20.68 23.61
CA ALA A 1029 29.24 21.33 23.17
C ALA A 1029 30.20 20.35 22.49
N LEU A 1030 30.42 19.17 23.09
CA LEU A 1030 31.28 18.12 22.56
C LEU A 1030 30.75 17.55 21.22
N LEU A 1031 29.44 17.31 21.13
CA LEU A 1031 28.80 16.82 19.90
C LEU A 1031 28.98 17.81 18.73
N ASN A 1032 28.78 19.11 18.97
CA ASN A 1032 28.95 20.14 17.95
C ASN A 1032 30.39 20.18 17.40
N ILE A 1033 31.38 20.04 18.28
CA ILE A 1033 32.80 20.03 17.88
C ILE A 1033 33.12 18.78 17.08
N LEU A 1034 32.75 17.61 17.59
CA LEU A 1034 33.03 16.33 16.95
C LEU A 1034 32.32 16.17 15.59
N SER A 1035 31.10 16.71 15.45
CA SER A 1035 30.41 16.74 14.15
C SER A 1035 31.13 17.64 13.14
N ASN A 1036 31.64 18.79 13.59
CA ASN A 1036 32.45 19.66 12.74
C ASN A 1036 33.77 19.01 12.32
N SER A 1037 34.47 18.33 13.25
CA SER A 1037 35.67 17.55 12.91
C SER A 1037 35.37 16.45 11.89
N LYS A 1038 34.25 15.71 12.04
CA LYS A 1038 33.81 14.72 11.03
C LYS A 1038 33.65 15.34 9.64
N ASP A 1039 32.98 16.49 9.57
CA ASP A 1039 32.73 17.16 8.30
C ASP A 1039 34.00 17.69 7.64
N ALA A 1040 34.96 18.17 8.44
CA ALA A 1040 36.27 18.58 7.94
C ALA A 1040 37.04 17.39 7.33
N LEU A 1041 36.89 16.20 7.91
CA LEU A 1041 37.57 14.97 7.48
C LEU A 1041 37.00 14.37 6.19
N LYS A 1042 35.83 14.81 5.69
CA LYS A 1042 35.23 14.28 4.45
C LYS A 1042 36.12 14.39 3.21
N ASN A 1043 36.97 15.41 3.16
CA ASN A 1043 37.87 15.66 2.03
C ASN A 1043 39.27 15.04 2.21
N ILE A 1044 39.49 14.34 3.33
CA ILE A 1044 40.71 13.56 3.61
C ILE A 1044 40.48 12.13 3.15
N ASP A 1045 41.54 11.50 2.65
CA ASP A 1045 41.53 10.11 2.20
C ASP A 1045 41.09 9.17 3.34
N GLU A 1046 40.30 8.14 3.00
CA GLU A 1046 39.57 7.32 3.97
C GLU A 1046 40.51 6.61 4.95
N GLU A 1047 41.69 6.18 4.51
CA GLU A 1047 42.69 5.52 5.35
C GLU A 1047 43.42 6.46 6.32
N HIS A 1048 43.26 7.78 6.16
CA HIS A 1048 44.04 8.79 6.88
C HIS A 1048 43.19 9.68 7.79
N ARG A 1049 41.87 9.45 7.93
CA ARG A 1049 41.00 10.29 8.77
C ARG A 1049 41.21 10.00 10.25
N TYR A 1050 41.56 11.02 11.03
CA TYR A 1050 42.01 10.85 12.39
C TYR A 1050 41.52 11.96 13.34
N ILE A 1051 41.06 11.55 14.53
CA ILE A 1051 40.70 12.43 15.65
C ILE A 1051 41.40 11.93 16.91
N HIS A 1052 42.02 12.85 17.66
CA HIS A 1052 42.60 12.58 18.98
C HIS A 1052 41.88 13.40 20.06
N ILE A 1053 41.49 12.76 21.16
CA ILE A 1053 40.81 13.42 22.28
C ILE A 1053 41.61 13.22 23.56
N LYS A 1054 41.93 14.32 24.24
CA LYS A 1054 42.68 14.31 25.50
C LYS A 1054 41.94 15.06 26.60
N SER A 1055 41.88 14.51 27.81
CA SER A 1055 41.39 15.25 28.99
C SER A 1055 42.41 15.23 30.11
N TYR A 1056 42.64 16.39 30.76
CA TYR A 1056 43.56 16.51 31.89
C TYR A 1056 43.17 17.65 32.83
N LYS A 1057 43.57 17.53 34.11
CA LYS A 1057 43.33 18.56 35.13
C LYS A 1057 44.44 19.61 35.11
N SER A 1058 44.09 20.90 35.04
CA SER A 1058 45.05 22.01 35.09
C SER A 1058 44.64 23.05 36.12
N SER A 1059 45.35 23.10 37.26
CA SER A 1059 45.17 24.03 38.39
C SER A 1059 43.71 24.22 38.88
N LYS A 1060 42.93 25.09 38.21
CA LYS A 1060 41.52 25.41 38.52
C LYS A 1060 40.50 24.93 37.46
N TYR A 1061 40.96 24.28 36.39
CA TYR A 1061 40.13 23.87 35.27
C TYR A 1061 40.29 22.39 34.94
N ALA A 1062 39.20 21.78 34.48
CA ALA A 1062 39.24 20.59 33.66
C ALA A 1062 39.40 20.99 32.19
N VAL A 1063 40.39 20.40 31.51
CA VAL A 1063 40.72 20.73 30.11
C VAL A 1063 40.39 19.55 29.21
N ILE A 1064 39.72 19.82 28.10
CA ILE A 1064 39.44 18.84 27.04
C ILE A 1064 40.04 19.38 25.73
N GLU A 1065 40.90 18.60 25.10
CA GLU A 1065 41.52 18.91 23.81
C GLU A 1065 41.03 17.92 22.76
N ILE A 1066 40.51 18.42 21.65
CA ILE A 1066 40.07 17.63 20.50
C ILE A 1066 40.90 18.08 19.31
N ILE A 1067 41.62 17.15 18.69
CA ILE A 1067 42.50 17.40 17.55
C ILE A 1067 42.00 16.59 16.36
N ASP A 1068 41.79 17.23 15.22
CA ASP A 1068 41.49 16.55 13.95
C ASP A 1068 42.50 16.93 12.86
N ASN A 1069 42.72 16.01 11.91
CA ASN A 1069 43.59 16.25 10.75
C ASN A 1069 42.83 16.71 9.50
N GLY A 1070 41.72 17.46 9.67
CA GLY A 1070 40.87 17.95 8.59
C GLY A 1070 41.44 19.11 7.74
N GLY A 1071 42.73 19.42 7.87
CA GLY A 1071 43.41 20.44 7.05
C GLY A 1071 43.57 21.83 7.68
N GLY A 1072 43.17 22.00 8.95
CA GLY A 1072 43.28 23.27 9.67
C GLY A 1072 42.24 24.32 9.24
N ILE A 1073 42.26 25.48 9.89
CA ILE A 1073 41.40 26.63 9.64
C ILE A 1073 42.23 27.81 9.11
N ASP A 1074 41.78 28.50 8.06
CA ASP A 1074 42.48 29.72 7.57
C ASP A 1074 42.58 30.77 8.70
N GLU A 1075 43.79 31.28 8.96
CA GLU A 1075 44.08 32.25 10.02
C GLU A 1075 43.19 33.49 9.98
N LYS A 1076 42.72 33.88 8.78
CA LYS A 1076 41.83 35.03 8.59
C LYS A 1076 40.43 34.81 9.16
N ILE A 1077 40.02 33.56 9.34
CA ILE A 1077 38.67 33.19 9.79
C ILE A 1077 38.63 32.58 11.19
N ILE A 1078 39.77 32.18 11.78
CA ILE A 1078 39.82 31.60 13.14
C ILE A 1078 39.09 32.49 14.17
N LYS A 1079 39.25 33.81 14.10
CA LYS A 1079 38.56 34.73 15.03
C LYS A 1079 37.05 34.86 14.77
N LYS A 1080 36.59 34.48 13.58
CA LYS A 1080 35.19 34.57 13.15
C LYS A 1080 34.39 33.29 13.36
N VAL A 1081 35.04 32.18 13.69
CA VAL A 1081 34.35 30.87 13.83
C VAL A 1081 33.32 30.83 14.96
N PHE A 1082 33.43 31.75 15.92
CA PHE A 1082 32.45 31.93 16.99
C PHE A 1082 31.42 33.02 16.68
N GLU A 1083 31.46 33.67 15.51
CA GLU A 1083 30.41 34.61 15.11
C GLU A 1083 29.12 33.84 14.72
N PRO A 1084 27.93 34.33 15.10
CA PRO A 1084 26.68 33.68 14.70
C PRO A 1084 26.52 33.69 13.18
N TYR A 1085 26.01 32.58 12.62
CA TYR A 1085 25.82 32.34 11.17
C TYR A 1085 27.11 32.23 10.36
N PHE A 1086 28.27 32.26 11.00
CA PHE A 1086 29.53 32.05 10.33
C PHE A 1086 29.69 30.58 9.95
N THR A 1087 29.76 30.30 8.65
CA THR A 1087 29.98 28.95 8.13
C THR A 1087 30.82 29.02 6.87
N THR A 1088 31.74 28.09 6.72
CA THR A 1088 32.50 27.86 5.47
C THR A 1088 31.80 26.88 4.54
N LYS A 1089 30.67 26.30 4.97
CA LYS A 1089 29.84 25.35 4.21
C LYS A 1089 28.79 26.10 3.36
N HIS A 1090 28.34 25.49 2.26
CA HIS A 1090 27.27 26.05 1.42
C HIS A 1090 25.98 26.28 2.26
N LYS A 1091 25.18 27.32 1.96
CA LYS A 1091 24.02 27.75 2.79
C LYS A 1091 22.96 26.66 3.07
N SER A 1092 22.96 25.57 2.30
CA SER A 1092 22.08 24.41 2.47
C SER A 1092 22.66 23.28 3.34
N GLN A 1093 23.90 23.40 3.80
CA GLN A 1093 24.65 22.32 4.47
C GLN A 1093 25.16 22.68 5.88
N GLY A 1094 25.02 23.92 6.34
CA GLY A 1094 25.41 24.30 7.69
C GLY A 1094 24.78 25.62 8.11
N THR A 1095 24.24 25.66 9.34
CA THR A 1095 23.56 26.83 9.90
C THR A 1095 24.52 27.92 10.39
N GLY A 1096 25.81 27.58 10.60
CA GLY A 1096 26.82 28.49 11.15
C GLY A 1096 26.58 28.85 12.62
N LEU A 1097 25.71 28.12 13.33
CA LEU A 1097 25.35 28.40 14.72
C LEU A 1097 26.01 27.43 15.72
N GLY A 1098 26.53 26.28 15.28
CA GLY A 1098 27.07 25.24 16.18
C GLY A 1098 28.21 25.71 17.09
N LEU A 1099 29.25 26.34 16.53
CA LEU A 1099 30.40 26.84 17.32
C LEU A 1099 30.03 28.08 18.14
N TYR A 1100 29.15 28.95 17.62
CA TYR A 1100 28.57 30.07 18.40
C TYR A 1100 27.81 29.56 19.63
N MET A 1101 26.97 28.53 19.48
CA MET A 1101 26.28 27.87 20.59
C MET A 1101 27.25 27.26 21.59
N THR A 1102 28.27 26.56 21.11
CA THR A 1102 29.30 25.97 21.98
C THR A 1102 30.05 27.05 22.77
N HIS A 1103 30.37 28.18 22.15
CA HIS A 1103 30.96 29.33 22.84
C HIS A 1103 30.01 29.85 23.93
N LYS A 1104 28.73 30.09 23.60
CA LYS A 1104 27.70 30.56 24.54
C LYS A 1104 27.49 29.61 25.72
N ILE A 1105 27.40 28.30 25.49
CA ILE A 1105 27.29 27.29 26.54
C ILE A 1105 28.48 27.40 27.50
N LEU A 1106 29.70 27.48 26.96
CA LEU A 1106 30.90 27.52 27.79
C LEU A 1106 31.04 28.85 28.52
N SER A 1107 30.84 29.99 27.85
CA SER A 1107 31.00 31.32 28.45
C SER A 1107 29.87 31.68 29.41
N ASP A 1108 28.62 31.52 28.99
CA ASP A 1108 27.45 32.08 29.66
C ASP A 1108 26.89 31.09 30.70
N SER A 1109 26.80 29.80 30.37
CA SER A 1109 26.26 28.78 31.30
C SER A 1109 27.32 28.18 32.22
N MET A 1110 28.48 27.79 31.69
CA MET A 1110 29.50 27.03 32.44
C MET A 1110 30.62 27.89 33.02
N SER A 1111 30.66 29.20 32.72
CA SER A 1111 31.74 30.12 33.12
C SER A 1111 33.16 29.64 32.73
N GLY A 1112 33.24 28.90 31.63
CA GLY A 1112 34.44 28.36 31.02
C GLY A 1112 34.85 29.12 29.75
N SER A 1113 35.75 28.51 28.96
CA SER A 1113 36.19 29.09 27.69
C SER A 1113 36.49 28.02 26.64
N ILE A 1114 36.38 28.43 25.37
CA ILE A 1114 36.77 27.64 24.19
C ILE A 1114 37.84 28.39 23.41
N ASN A 1115 38.85 27.67 22.92
CA ASN A 1115 39.85 28.20 22.01
C ASN A 1115 40.06 27.23 20.83
N ILE A 1116 40.33 27.77 19.64
CA ILE A 1116 40.63 26.99 18.45
C ILE A 1116 41.94 27.49 17.84
N GLU A 1117 42.84 26.57 17.52
CA GLU A 1117 44.14 26.87 16.93
C GLU A 1117 44.54 25.80 15.90
N ASN A 1118 45.39 26.17 14.95
CA ASN A 1118 46.03 25.19 14.06
C ASN A 1118 47.25 24.60 14.76
N CYS A 1119 47.47 23.30 14.57
CA CYS A 1119 48.65 22.62 15.09
C CYS A 1119 49.15 21.53 14.13
N SER A 1120 50.31 20.96 14.45
CA SER A 1120 50.81 19.71 13.86
C SER A 1120 50.74 18.62 14.92
N PHE A 1121 50.24 17.43 14.58
CA PHE A 1121 50.10 16.32 15.52
C PHE A 1121 50.49 15.00 14.86
N ASN A 1122 51.37 14.22 15.50
CA ASN A 1122 52.02 13.02 14.94
C ASN A 1122 52.68 13.31 13.57
N THR A 1123 52.27 12.58 12.51
CA THR A 1123 52.77 12.74 11.13
C THR A 1123 51.97 13.77 10.32
N TYR A 1124 50.96 14.42 10.89
CA TYR A 1124 50.07 15.34 10.19
C TYR A 1124 50.49 16.80 10.38
N GLU A 1125 50.77 17.50 9.28
CA GLU A 1125 51.24 18.89 9.29
C GLU A 1125 50.12 19.94 9.44
N LYS A 1126 48.86 19.58 9.16
CA LYS A 1126 47.71 20.51 9.18
C LYS A 1126 46.55 19.94 10.00
N CYS A 1127 46.56 20.21 11.29
CA CYS A 1127 45.51 19.82 12.23
C CYS A 1127 44.80 21.03 12.83
N THR A 1128 43.56 20.82 13.27
CA THR A 1128 42.80 21.77 14.08
C THR A 1128 42.76 21.26 15.51
N LYS A 1129 43.10 22.09 16.49
CA LYS A 1129 42.97 21.80 17.92
C LYS A 1129 41.91 22.69 18.54
N VAL A 1130 40.91 22.08 19.16
CA VAL A 1130 39.88 22.75 19.97
C VAL A 1130 40.14 22.45 21.44
N THR A 1131 40.30 23.50 22.24
CA THR A 1131 40.55 23.40 23.69
C THR A 1131 39.37 23.95 24.47
N LEU A 1132 38.78 23.12 25.33
CA LEU A 1132 37.72 23.50 26.27
C LEU A 1132 38.30 23.61 27.68
N LYS A 1133 37.97 24.68 28.40
CA LYS A 1133 38.33 24.85 29.82
C LYS A 1133 37.08 25.04 30.66
N ILE A 1134 36.86 24.14 31.60
CA ILE A 1134 35.68 24.12 32.48
C ILE A 1134 36.16 24.31 33.92
N PRO A 1135 35.61 25.24 34.70
CA PRO A 1135 35.94 25.38 36.12
C PRO A 1135 35.63 24.10 36.90
N LEU A 1136 36.52 23.72 37.84
CA LEU A 1136 36.35 22.56 38.72
C LEU A 1136 35.23 22.76 39.75
#